data_AF-A0A815A5H7-F1
#
_entry.id   AF-A0A815A5H7-F1
#
_cell.length_a   1.000
_cell.length_b   1.000
_cell.length_c   1.000
_cell.angle_alpha   90.00
_cell.angle_beta   90.00
_cell.angle_gamma   90.00
#
_symmetry.space_group_name_H-M   'P 1'
#
loop_
_entity.id
_entity.type
_entity.pdbx_description
1 polymer ?
#
loop_
_entity_poly.entity_id
_entity_poly.type
_entity_poly.pdbx_seq_one_letter_code
_entity_poly.pdbx_strand_id
1 'polypeptide(L)'
;MSYHNSNNSRRDNGKDHGVDSFRRARNDSHSYRRYPNNYGGRNSSLTTEEERLVYQGKDELFHKKRNFPIVTSLKDKSMLLSENLFKTNRWDIEELIQLKQKLNDTRNRLNEKDIKVWKQHTSKTNMTGRIVWSLRDQNHIEMCTNAWIKMAEIFSKYDNLIPRDLPDGQTFRTLHVCEAPGAFICATNFYYNQRLERIGLRSSQRQWEWTGLSLNPYYEGNDQEAMVDDDRFIIETLDRWYFGIDNSGNILDKNNIKGLWYRVRSDPKSTGVHLVTGDGSVDTSADPNEQESIVSELHYAEAICALGSLAKNGSLVLKMFNLFECETICLLYILALHFKELSIFKPASSRAPNGETYAIALGFRGIDSEILDSLLSFVSPEFPRDKALLSRDSIPPSFLDALIKIADYFTMKQIQALERNLELEKIWNRNIQQAIFQLNQDVVKEFRHECCIDYNYQQFIRIVTNVELDGSAKALGNSAAVVKGGLRQRTGGTLDDRQNRKRNREEFLSGTNQNESINNDDGQERIIKKMNLGQGKTVVFGRDTSQKSMTHDTITEMEIDSSISQQQEPIGESKAMKMMKKSGYVEGQGLGVHGQGRAIPVEAIMQDTRLGLGHHYQSLTNSCSSSGIPTVVNEPLFSNFDQSISARSSSRTLNHLQTITIGSNLCSILSSLFVKFDDLETLYKKREEYISMMGNHQLQRSKIFISDQLELLNKEERYRNIHGIYIHFQTAFQLASLDKIFQLTSTNPNNSSHLSFIIDNKSLTGFAEYLVWQQQYHVDGLILSDLYNSFPISSSVICKSQIDQNHPKVHLFFSDLSILPINIEINRRYIEQYNKRQLIISCQRALTMLNNGGHFVCKILDTLTRFTAGFIYLLYCSFKSITIIRPFTLDPAGPERFLVCRELKYPVHQSIIQHLDKLLKHEKIENILEIVPLKCLIEPQFQQYMADTSQRLLQREIQALNKRLWYINYKNDEQIDLMINEEHWKEAHECITVLRRLKPATVEPDSGITLPIEWIKQWSKREERFYYFNTNTGDSCWEPPI
;
A
#
# COMPACT_ATOMS: atom_id res chain seq x y z
N MET A 1 -58.92 -8.42 -36.67
CA MET A 1 -59.53 -9.17 -37.79
C MET A 1 -58.43 -9.99 -38.44
N SER A 2 -58.68 -11.29 -38.50
CA SER A 2 -57.84 -12.33 -39.10
C SER A 2 -57.42 -12.02 -40.54
N TYR A 3 -56.19 -12.36 -40.92
CA TYR A 3 -55.90 -13.41 -41.91
C TYR A 3 -54.40 -13.50 -42.19
N HIS A 4 -53.85 -14.70 -42.02
CA HIS A 4 -52.61 -15.15 -42.65
C HIS A 4 -52.82 -15.27 -44.17
N ASN A 5 -51.82 -14.92 -44.98
CA ASN A 5 -51.22 -15.88 -45.90
C ASN A 5 -49.90 -15.42 -46.54
N SER A 6 -48.91 -16.26 -46.28
CA SER A 6 -47.76 -16.72 -47.05
C SER A 6 -47.57 -16.39 -48.55
N ASN A 7 -46.27 -16.32 -48.90
CA ASN A 7 -45.60 -16.78 -50.13
C ASN A 7 -45.81 -15.91 -51.39
N ASN A 8 -44.81 -15.49 -52.17
CA ASN A 8 -43.72 -16.29 -52.73
C ASN A 8 -42.89 -15.43 -53.70
N SER A 9 -41.60 -15.78 -53.85
CA SER A 9 -40.76 -15.64 -55.07
C SER A 9 -40.39 -14.22 -55.54
N ARG A 10 -39.31 -13.96 -56.28
CA ARG A 10 -37.99 -14.56 -56.58
C ARG A 10 -37.20 -13.41 -57.25
N ARG A 11 -35.88 -13.39 -57.03
CA ARG A 11 -34.75 -12.98 -57.91
C ARG A 11 -35.09 -12.17 -59.18
N ASP A 12 -34.42 -11.07 -59.53
CA ASP A 12 -32.99 -11.02 -59.86
C ASP A 12 -32.45 -9.58 -60.00
N ASN A 13 -31.22 -9.42 -59.51
CA ASN A 13 -30.06 -8.62 -59.93
C ASN A 13 -30.19 -7.37 -60.84
N GLY A 14 -29.65 -6.26 -60.31
CA GLY A 14 -29.24 -5.06 -61.05
C GLY A 14 -27.94 -4.44 -60.46
N LYS A 15 -26.84 -4.75 -61.16
CA LYS A 15 -25.44 -4.26 -61.15
C LYS A 15 -25.03 -2.93 -60.47
N ASP A 16 -23.86 -3.02 -59.83
CA ASP A 16 -22.68 -2.14 -59.84
C ASP A 16 -22.80 -0.61 -59.61
N HIS A 17 -22.25 -0.11 -58.49
CA HIS A 17 -20.91 0.51 -58.44
C HIS A 17 -20.59 1.14 -57.06
N GLY A 18 -19.50 0.65 -56.44
CA GLY A 18 -18.44 1.42 -55.73
C GLY A 18 -18.79 2.30 -54.52
N VAL A 19 -18.21 2.01 -53.35
CA VAL A 19 -16.90 2.54 -52.91
C VAL A 19 -16.58 2.01 -51.50
N ASP A 20 -15.36 1.49 -51.36
CA ASP A 20 -14.76 0.91 -50.17
C ASP A 20 -14.65 1.85 -48.96
N SER A 21 -14.91 1.31 -47.77
CA SER A 21 -14.19 1.71 -46.55
C SER A 21 -13.79 0.46 -45.75
N PHE A 22 -12.50 0.16 -45.84
CA PHE A 22 -11.79 -0.93 -45.18
C PHE A 22 -11.95 -0.91 -43.65
N ARG A 23 -12.62 -1.93 -43.09
CA ARG A 23 -12.39 -2.38 -41.72
C ARG A 23 -11.17 -3.31 -41.72
N ARG A 24 -10.06 -2.85 -41.13
CA ARG A 24 -8.93 -3.72 -40.78
C ARG A 24 -9.32 -4.60 -39.60
N ALA A 25 -9.24 -5.90 -39.84
CA ALA A 25 -9.37 -6.97 -38.87
C ALA A 25 -8.33 -6.86 -37.74
N ARG A 26 -8.77 -7.15 -36.51
CA ARG A 26 -7.92 -7.77 -35.50
C ARG A 26 -8.52 -9.14 -35.18
N ASN A 27 -7.77 -10.15 -35.58
CA ASN A 27 -7.97 -11.55 -35.19
C ASN A 27 -7.67 -11.68 -33.69
N ASP A 28 -8.69 -11.95 -32.88
CA ASP A 28 -8.51 -12.57 -31.57
C ASP A 28 -9.09 -13.98 -31.62
N SER A 29 -8.20 -14.94 -31.87
CA SER A 29 -8.44 -16.36 -31.70
C SER A 29 -8.53 -16.69 -30.20
N HIS A 30 -9.70 -16.48 -29.60
CA HIS A 30 -10.03 -17.11 -28.32
C HIS A 30 -10.48 -18.54 -28.58
N SER A 31 -9.64 -19.48 -28.17
CA SER A 31 -9.91 -20.91 -28.19
C SER A 31 -11.11 -21.22 -27.30
N TYR A 32 -12.28 -21.32 -27.95
CA TYR A 32 -13.45 -21.97 -27.37
C TYR A 32 -13.07 -23.39 -26.95
N ARG A 33 -12.92 -23.66 -25.65
CA ARG A 33 -13.14 -25.01 -25.12
C ARG A 33 -14.62 -25.32 -25.29
N ARG A 34 -15.00 -25.77 -26.49
CA ARG A 34 -16.23 -26.54 -26.70
C ARG A 34 -16.08 -27.81 -25.87
N TYR A 35 -16.82 -27.90 -24.78
CA TYR A 35 -17.10 -29.20 -24.17
C TYR A 35 -17.89 -30.04 -25.20
N PRO A 36 -17.54 -31.32 -25.41
CA PRO A 36 -18.21 -32.13 -26.41
C PRO A 36 -19.66 -32.35 -26.00
N ASN A 37 -20.58 -31.91 -26.86
CA ASN A 37 -21.98 -32.34 -26.85
C ASN A 37 -22.02 -33.83 -27.26
N ASN A 38 -21.91 -34.72 -26.29
CA ASN A 38 -22.39 -36.09 -26.40
C ASN A 38 -23.61 -36.24 -25.49
N TYR A 39 -24.76 -35.77 -25.97
CA TYR A 39 -26.06 -36.13 -25.40
C TYR A 39 -26.52 -37.41 -26.10
N GLY A 40 -26.27 -38.53 -25.42
CA GLY A 40 -26.73 -39.85 -25.82
C GLY A 40 -26.67 -40.81 -24.62
N GLY A 41 -27.82 -41.02 -23.98
CA GLY A 41 -28.15 -42.23 -23.22
C GLY A 41 -27.31 -42.58 -21.98
N ARG A 42 -27.76 -42.13 -20.81
CA ARG A 42 -28.02 -42.93 -19.59
C ARG A 42 -28.45 -41.98 -18.47
N ASN A 43 -29.73 -42.01 -18.11
CA ASN A 43 -30.20 -41.47 -16.83
C ASN A 43 -29.57 -42.30 -15.71
N SER A 44 -28.44 -41.87 -15.16
CA SER A 44 -28.03 -42.30 -13.83
C SER A 44 -28.73 -41.39 -12.83
N SER A 45 -29.88 -41.84 -12.35
CA SER A 45 -30.60 -41.21 -11.23
C SER A 45 -29.67 -41.11 -10.03
N LEU A 46 -29.70 -39.98 -9.33
CA LEU A 46 -29.07 -39.87 -8.01
C LEU A 46 -29.62 -40.98 -7.11
N THR A 47 -28.77 -41.54 -6.26
CA THR A 47 -29.24 -42.34 -5.13
C THR A 47 -30.01 -41.46 -4.15
N THR A 48 -30.85 -42.07 -3.31
CA THR A 48 -31.64 -41.34 -2.31
C THR A 48 -30.77 -40.48 -1.37
N GLU A 49 -29.58 -40.96 -1.01
CA GLU A 49 -28.65 -40.21 -0.14
C GLU A 49 -27.96 -39.05 -0.90
N GLU A 50 -27.59 -39.24 -2.16
CA GLU A 50 -27.07 -38.16 -3.00
C GLU A 50 -28.11 -37.05 -3.22
N GLU A 51 -29.36 -37.43 -3.51
CA GLU A 51 -30.47 -36.48 -3.67
C GLU A 51 -30.71 -35.70 -2.38
N ARG A 52 -30.78 -36.40 -1.25
CA ARG A 52 -30.88 -35.78 0.07
C ARG A 52 -29.77 -34.75 0.29
N LEU A 53 -28.50 -35.09 0.07
CA LEU A 53 -27.37 -34.19 0.27
C LEU A 53 -27.36 -33.01 -0.71
N VAL A 54 -27.74 -33.23 -1.97
CA VAL A 54 -27.81 -32.15 -2.98
C VAL A 54 -28.83 -31.08 -2.57
N TYR A 55 -30.05 -31.50 -2.20
CA TYR A 55 -31.16 -30.59 -1.89
C TYR A 55 -31.29 -30.21 -0.41
N GLN A 56 -30.48 -30.78 0.48
CA GLN A 56 -30.52 -30.45 1.91
C GLN A 56 -30.38 -28.95 2.16
N GLY A 57 -31.40 -28.37 2.79
CA GLY A 57 -31.45 -26.94 3.14
C GLY A 57 -31.96 -26.02 2.04
N LYS A 58 -32.42 -26.54 0.89
CA LYS A 58 -32.94 -25.74 -0.22
C LYS A 58 -34.23 -24.99 0.13
N ASP A 59 -35.16 -25.61 0.85
CA ASP A 59 -36.49 -25.03 1.13
C ASP A 59 -36.42 -23.82 2.07
N GLU A 60 -35.49 -23.84 3.00
CA GLU A 60 -35.26 -22.74 3.95
C GLU A 60 -34.22 -21.73 3.45
N LEU A 61 -33.69 -21.89 2.22
CA LEU A 61 -32.51 -21.17 1.75
C LEU A 61 -32.62 -19.64 1.90
N PHE A 62 -33.78 -19.07 1.54
CA PHE A 62 -34.13 -17.64 1.60
C PHE A 62 -34.95 -17.23 2.84
N HIS A 63 -35.20 -18.17 3.77
CA HIS A 63 -36.15 -17.99 4.88
C HIS A 63 -35.47 -18.03 6.27
N LYS A 64 -34.30 -17.39 6.40
CA LYS A 64 -33.47 -17.41 7.62
C LYS A 64 -33.48 -16.06 8.34
N LYS A 65 -34.66 -15.63 8.78
CA LYS A 65 -34.88 -14.43 9.62
C LYS A 65 -35.38 -14.85 11.01
N ARG A 66 -34.86 -14.22 12.06
CA ARG A 66 -35.38 -14.37 13.44
C ARG A 66 -35.46 -13.02 14.12
N ASN A 67 -36.57 -12.76 14.82
CA ASN A 67 -36.83 -11.48 15.47
C ASN A 67 -36.57 -11.56 16.96
N PHE A 68 -36.05 -10.48 17.53
CA PHE A 68 -36.02 -10.28 18.97
C PHE A 68 -37.38 -9.78 19.47
N PRO A 69 -37.71 -10.01 20.77
CA PRO A 69 -38.86 -9.36 21.39
C PRO A 69 -38.70 -7.84 21.37
N ILE A 70 -39.82 -7.13 21.22
CA ILE A 70 -39.84 -5.67 21.29
C ILE A 70 -39.48 -5.25 22.71
N VAL A 71 -38.40 -4.48 22.86
CA VAL A 71 -38.03 -3.89 24.15
C VAL A 71 -38.85 -2.62 24.35
N THR A 72 -39.88 -2.72 25.19
CA THR A 72 -40.86 -1.64 25.48
C THR A 72 -40.52 -0.86 26.76
N SER A 73 -39.85 -1.48 27.73
CA SER A 73 -39.45 -0.83 28.98
C SER A 73 -38.12 -0.10 28.79
N LEU A 74 -38.18 1.24 28.84
CA LEU A 74 -37.02 2.12 28.85
C LEU A 74 -36.41 2.31 30.26
N LYS A 75 -36.93 1.61 31.28
CA LYS A 75 -36.30 1.51 32.61
C LYS A 75 -34.99 0.75 32.44
N ASP A 76 -33.80 1.30 32.38
CA ASP A 76 -33.31 2.64 32.67
C ASP A 76 -32.10 2.82 31.75
N LYS A 77 -32.20 3.66 30.71
CA LYS A 77 -31.09 3.91 29.79
C LYS A 77 -29.84 4.48 30.51
N SER A 78 -29.96 4.88 31.77
CA SER A 78 -28.85 5.27 32.66
C SER A 78 -27.77 4.19 32.79
N MET A 79 -28.10 2.90 32.58
CA MET A 79 -27.11 1.81 32.57
C MET A 79 -26.04 1.98 31.46
N LEU A 80 -26.32 2.81 30.45
CA LEU A 80 -25.41 3.11 29.35
C LEU A 80 -24.51 4.33 29.63
N LEU A 81 -24.63 4.95 30.81
CA LEU A 81 -23.73 5.99 31.28
C LEU A 81 -22.37 5.40 31.67
N SER A 82 -21.32 6.20 31.56
CA SER A 82 -19.93 5.72 31.66
C SER A 82 -19.58 5.16 33.04
N GLU A 83 -20.29 5.60 34.09
CA GLU A 83 -20.18 5.04 35.43
C GLU A 83 -20.63 3.58 35.55
N ASN A 84 -21.43 3.07 34.60
CA ASN A 84 -22.03 1.74 34.63
C ASN A 84 -21.40 0.76 33.61
N LEU A 85 -20.80 1.28 32.54
CA LEU A 85 -20.15 0.48 31.51
C LEU A 85 -18.83 -0.15 32.02
N PHE A 86 -18.58 -1.41 31.65
CA PHE A 86 -17.34 -2.14 32.00
C PHE A 86 -17.04 -2.25 33.50
N LYS A 87 -18.06 -2.27 34.35
CA LYS A 87 -17.89 -2.39 35.82
C LYS A 87 -17.91 -3.83 36.34
N THR A 88 -18.67 -4.70 35.69
CA THR A 88 -18.76 -6.11 36.07
C THR A 88 -17.69 -6.93 35.36
N ASN A 89 -17.31 -8.04 35.98
CA ASN A 89 -16.46 -9.02 35.29
C ASN A 89 -17.19 -9.57 34.07
N ARG A 90 -16.39 -10.00 33.08
CA ARG A 90 -16.86 -10.76 31.95
C ARG A 90 -17.68 -11.95 32.44
N TRP A 91 -18.80 -12.20 31.79
CA TRP A 91 -19.73 -13.26 32.13
C TRP A 91 -20.06 -14.07 30.88
N ASP A 92 -20.39 -15.33 31.08
CA ASP A 92 -20.78 -16.23 30.01
C ASP A 92 -22.17 -16.81 30.28
N ILE A 93 -22.78 -17.37 29.24
CA ILE A 93 -24.04 -18.10 29.32
C ILE A 93 -23.74 -19.56 28.96
N GLU A 94 -24.02 -20.48 29.87
CA GLU A 94 -23.63 -21.89 29.75
C GLU A 94 -24.14 -22.53 28.45
N GLU A 95 -25.39 -22.25 28.08
CA GLU A 95 -26.00 -22.76 26.85
C GLU A 95 -25.27 -22.27 25.59
N LEU A 96 -24.80 -21.01 25.60
CA LEU A 96 -24.06 -20.45 24.47
C LEU A 96 -22.64 -21.01 24.39
N ILE A 97 -21.98 -21.27 25.52
CA ILE A 97 -20.69 -21.97 25.56
C ILE A 97 -20.83 -23.36 24.93
N GLN A 98 -21.86 -24.12 25.33
CA GLN A 98 -22.10 -25.45 24.79
C GLN A 98 -22.36 -25.42 23.27
N LEU A 99 -23.11 -24.43 22.78
CA LEU A 99 -23.31 -24.22 21.34
C LEU A 99 -22.00 -23.86 20.61
N LYS A 100 -21.17 -23.00 21.20
CA LYS A 100 -19.84 -22.63 20.67
C LYS A 100 -18.94 -23.86 20.56
N GLN A 101 -18.87 -24.68 21.60
CA GLN A 101 -18.09 -25.93 21.61
C GLN A 101 -18.56 -26.88 20.51
N LYS A 102 -19.86 -27.16 20.44
CA LYS A 102 -20.46 -28.04 19.42
C LYS A 102 -20.16 -27.58 17.99
N LEU A 103 -20.24 -26.28 17.72
CA LEU A 103 -19.88 -25.72 16.42
C LEU A 103 -18.38 -25.85 16.13
N ASN A 104 -17.54 -25.56 17.11
CA ASN A 104 -16.09 -25.61 16.98
C ASN A 104 -15.61 -27.04 16.75
N ASP A 105 -16.20 -28.05 17.40
CA ASP A 105 -15.92 -29.47 17.13
C ASP A 105 -16.13 -29.81 15.65
N THR A 106 -17.21 -29.28 15.05
CA THR A 106 -17.50 -29.47 13.63
C THR A 106 -16.50 -28.71 12.74
N ARG A 107 -16.14 -27.47 13.09
CA ARG A 107 -15.17 -26.64 12.36
C ARG A 107 -13.77 -27.24 12.39
N ASN A 108 -13.36 -27.80 13.53
CA ASN A 108 -12.01 -28.36 13.76
C ASN A 108 -11.70 -29.54 12.83
N ARG A 109 -12.73 -30.21 12.28
CA ARG A 109 -12.58 -31.22 11.22
C ARG A 109 -11.96 -30.68 9.92
N LEU A 110 -11.85 -29.36 9.78
CA LEU A 110 -11.25 -28.67 8.64
C LEU A 110 -9.78 -28.26 8.87
N ASN A 111 -9.22 -28.43 10.07
CA ASN A 111 -7.90 -27.88 10.44
C ASN A 111 -6.77 -28.40 9.55
N GLU A 112 -6.80 -29.68 9.20
CA GLU A 112 -5.81 -30.36 8.35
C GLU A 112 -6.04 -30.13 6.85
N LYS A 113 -7.15 -29.49 6.45
CA LYS A 113 -7.46 -29.27 5.04
C LYS A 113 -6.78 -28.00 4.55
N ASP A 114 -6.13 -28.09 3.39
CA ASP A 114 -5.68 -26.91 2.67
C ASP A 114 -6.87 -26.01 2.31
N ILE A 115 -6.81 -24.75 2.75
CA ILE A 115 -7.91 -23.80 2.58
C ILE A 115 -8.25 -23.49 1.11
N LYS A 116 -7.27 -23.57 0.19
CA LYS A 116 -7.51 -23.33 -1.25
C LYS A 116 -8.28 -24.50 -1.85
N VAL A 117 -7.88 -25.74 -1.55
CA VAL A 117 -8.57 -26.95 -2.02
C VAL A 117 -9.99 -27.00 -1.46
N TRP A 118 -10.16 -26.77 -0.16
CA TRP A 118 -11.48 -26.73 0.48
C TRP A 118 -12.38 -25.64 -0.11
N LYS A 119 -11.82 -24.45 -0.39
CA LYS A 119 -12.56 -23.36 -1.05
C LYS A 119 -12.98 -23.73 -2.48
N GLN A 120 -12.17 -24.47 -3.23
CA GLN A 120 -12.54 -24.93 -4.56
C GLN A 120 -13.72 -25.92 -4.51
N HIS A 121 -13.68 -26.87 -3.58
CA HIS A 121 -14.77 -27.80 -3.32
C HIS A 121 -16.06 -27.07 -2.96
N THR A 122 -16.02 -26.27 -1.89
CA THR A 122 -17.20 -25.52 -1.40
C THR A 122 -17.75 -24.49 -2.39
N SER A 123 -16.93 -24.00 -3.33
CA SER A 123 -17.41 -23.15 -4.42
C SER A 123 -18.23 -23.93 -5.45
N LYS A 124 -17.93 -25.22 -5.66
CA LYS A 124 -18.71 -26.11 -6.55
C LYS A 124 -19.99 -26.61 -5.91
N THR A 125 -20.03 -26.75 -4.59
CA THR A 125 -21.20 -27.22 -3.83
C THR A 125 -22.17 -26.10 -3.44
N ASN A 126 -21.80 -24.84 -3.64
CA ASN A 126 -22.61 -23.69 -3.25
C ASN A 126 -23.87 -23.58 -4.13
N MET A 127 -25.04 -23.59 -3.49
CA MET A 127 -26.35 -23.46 -4.16
C MET A 127 -26.56 -22.08 -4.79
N THR A 128 -25.90 -21.03 -4.27
CA THR A 128 -25.99 -19.66 -4.77
C THR A 128 -24.81 -19.27 -5.66
N GLY A 129 -23.93 -20.22 -6.00
CA GLY A 129 -22.64 -19.96 -6.65
C GLY A 129 -22.74 -19.34 -8.05
N ARG A 130 -23.90 -19.43 -8.71
CA ARG A 130 -24.14 -18.87 -10.05
C ARG A 130 -24.88 -17.55 -10.11
N ILE A 131 -25.39 -17.03 -9.00
CA ILE A 131 -26.17 -15.78 -8.98
C ILE A 131 -25.35 -14.61 -9.54
N VAL A 132 -24.17 -14.35 -8.97
CA VAL A 132 -23.29 -13.26 -9.42
C VAL A 132 -22.95 -13.40 -10.91
N TRP A 133 -22.58 -14.60 -11.36
CA TRP A 133 -22.24 -14.83 -12.76
C TRP A 133 -23.43 -14.53 -13.68
N SER A 134 -24.62 -15.02 -13.35
CA SER A 134 -25.83 -14.80 -14.14
C SER A 134 -26.23 -13.32 -14.22
N LEU A 135 -26.09 -12.58 -13.12
CA LEU A 135 -26.39 -11.15 -13.09
C LEU A 135 -25.37 -10.32 -13.89
N ARG A 136 -24.09 -10.67 -13.85
CA ARG A 136 -23.06 -10.00 -14.66
C ARG A 136 -23.27 -10.22 -16.15
N ASP A 137 -23.51 -11.47 -16.55
CA ASP A 137 -23.66 -11.88 -17.94
C ASP A 137 -24.91 -11.26 -18.60
N GLN A 138 -26.00 -11.11 -17.85
CA GLN A 138 -27.31 -10.78 -18.43
C GLN A 138 -27.81 -9.37 -18.09
N ASN A 139 -27.35 -8.76 -16.99
CA ASN A 139 -27.85 -7.46 -16.52
C ASN A 139 -26.75 -6.38 -16.44
N HIS A 140 -25.47 -6.73 -16.63
CA HIS A 140 -24.33 -5.82 -16.53
C HIS A 140 -24.37 -4.92 -15.27
N ILE A 141 -24.71 -5.50 -14.12
CA ILE A 141 -24.86 -4.78 -12.85
C ILE A 141 -23.50 -4.23 -12.36
N GLU A 142 -23.50 -2.95 -12.00
CA GLU A 142 -22.32 -2.26 -11.45
C GLU A 142 -21.90 -2.86 -10.12
N MET A 143 -20.62 -3.21 -10.02
CA MET A 143 -19.96 -3.83 -8.87
C MET A 143 -20.71 -5.04 -8.31
N CYS A 144 -21.27 -5.87 -9.20
CA CYS A 144 -22.02 -7.06 -8.83
C CYS A 144 -21.12 -8.12 -8.18
N THR A 145 -20.93 -8.06 -6.86
CA THR A 145 -20.14 -9.02 -6.06
C THR A 145 -21.03 -9.88 -5.17
N ASN A 146 -20.46 -10.80 -4.39
CA ASN A 146 -21.20 -11.51 -3.35
C ASN A 146 -21.79 -10.55 -2.29
N ALA A 147 -21.09 -9.47 -1.97
CA ALA A 147 -21.62 -8.45 -1.05
C ALA A 147 -22.83 -7.74 -1.67
N TRP A 148 -22.76 -7.40 -2.96
CA TRP A 148 -23.89 -6.79 -3.68
C TRP A 148 -25.17 -7.64 -3.58
N ILE A 149 -25.08 -8.94 -3.87
CA ILE A 149 -26.26 -9.82 -3.85
C ILE A 149 -26.80 -10.06 -2.43
N LYS A 150 -25.96 -10.00 -1.39
CA LYS A 150 -26.42 -10.03 0.02
C LYS A 150 -27.25 -8.80 0.34
N MET A 151 -26.78 -7.62 -0.05
CA MET A 151 -27.52 -6.38 0.19
C MET A 151 -28.82 -6.33 -0.61
N ALA A 152 -28.81 -6.79 -1.86
CA ALA A 152 -30.03 -6.90 -2.67
C ALA A 152 -31.09 -7.83 -2.03
N GLU A 153 -30.65 -8.96 -1.48
CA GLU A 153 -31.52 -9.88 -0.72
C GLU A 153 -32.02 -9.28 0.59
N ILE A 154 -31.20 -8.50 1.29
CA ILE A 154 -31.62 -7.75 2.48
C ILE A 154 -32.70 -6.75 2.10
N PHE A 155 -32.52 -5.97 1.04
CA PHE A 155 -33.55 -5.02 0.60
C PHE A 155 -34.87 -5.70 0.22
N SER A 156 -34.82 -6.88 -0.41
CA SER A 156 -36.04 -7.60 -0.80
C SER A 156 -36.84 -8.18 0.37
N LYS A 157 -36.18 -8.43 1.52
CA LYS A 157 -36.86 -8.93 2.73
C LYS A 157 -37.28 -7.80 3.69
N TYR A 158 -36.78 -6.59 3.52
CA TYR A 158 -37.00 -5.47 4.44
C TYR A 158 -37.36 -4.17 3.70
N ASP A 159 -38.62 -4.06 3.29
CA ASP A 159 -39.15 -2.89 2.55
C ASP A 159 -38.98 -1.53 3.27
N ASN A 160 -38.82 -1.53 4.59
CA ASN A 160 -38.71 -0.32 5.39
C ASN A 160 -37.27 0.21 5.54
N LEU A 161 -36.27 -0.47 4.95
CA LEU A 161 -34.89 0.05 4.90
C LEU A 161 -34.80 1.34 4.09
N ILE A 162 -35.63 1.46 3.07
CA ILE A 162 -35.85 2.71 2.34
C ILE A 162 -37.14 3.32 2.88
N PRO A 163 -37.14 4.56 3.39
CA PRO A 163 -38.36 5.24 3.81
C PRO A 163 -39.43 5.21 2.71
N ARG A 164 -40.69 4.96 3.09
CA ARG A 164 -41.83 4.93 2.15
C ARG A 164 -42.20 6.34 1.70
N ASP A 165 -42.20 7.28 2.64
CA ASP A 165 -42.56 8.67 2.41
C ASP A 165 -41.34 9.53 2.79
N LEU A 166 -40.62 10.00 1.77
CA LEU A 166 -39.74 11.16 1.93
C LEU A 166 -40.61 12.39 1.60
N PRO A 167 -40.69 13.40 2.46
CA PRO A 167 -41.34 14.67 2.14
C PRO A 167 -40.85 15.21 0.79
N ASP A 168 -41.74 15.86 0.04
CA ASP A 168 -41.41 16.44 -1.26
C ASP A 168 -40.16 17.32 -1.18
N GLY A 169 -39.14 16.97 -1.97
CA GLY A 169 -37.86 17.69 -2.02
C GLY A 169 -36.85 17.32 -0.93
N GLN A 170 -37.05 16.24 -0.16
CA GLN A 170 -36.05 15.72 0.78
C GLN A 170 -35.14 14.67 0.13
N THR A 171 -33.83 14.85 0.28
CA THR A 171 -32.80 13.92 -0.17
C THR A 171 -32.76 12.66 0.70
N PHE A 172 -32.83 11.48 0.08
CA PHE A 172 -32.49 10.21 0.72
C PHE A 172 -30.99 10.21 1.04
N ARG A 173 -30.62 10.00 2.31
CA ARG A 173 -29.23 10.03 2.76
C ARG A 173 -28.81 8.70 3.34
N THR A 174 -27.69 8.17 2.89
CA THR A 174 -27.15 6.91 3.41
C THR A 174 -25.69 7.05 3.82
N LEU A 175 -25.29 6.25 4.81
CA LEU A 175 -23.90 6.13 5.25
C LEU A 175 -23.50 4.66 5.17
N HIS A 176 -22.34 4.39 4.60
CA HIS A 176 -21.82 3.04 4.47
C HIS A 176 -20.45 2.97 5.14
N VAL A 177 -20.38 2.32 6.29
CA VAL A 177 -19.16 2.19 7.10
C VAL A 177 -18.48 0.84 6.81
N CYS A 178 -17.14 0.85 6.82
CA CYS A 178 -16.30 -0.29 6.44
C CYS A 178 -16.70 -0.93 5.09
N GLU A 179 -17.04 -0.09 4.12
CA GLU A 179 -17.78 -0.47 2.92
C GLU A 179 -16.91 -0.82 1.71
N ALA A 180 -15.60 -0.53 1.74
CA ALA A 180 -14.76 -0.74 0.58
C ALA A 180 -14.85 -2.21 0.07
N PRO A 181 -15.00 -2.44 -1.24
CA PRO A 181 -14.83 -1.50 -2.35
C PRO A 181 -16.07 -0.66 -2.73
N GLY A 182 -17.26 -0.89 -2.14
CA GLY A 182 -18.50 -0.14 -2.46
C GLY A 182 -19.68 -0.98 -2.95
N ALA A 183 -19.72 -2.29 -2.68
CA ALA A 183 -20.73 -3.17 -3.22
C ALA A 183 -22.15 -2.93 -2.67
N PHE A 184 -22.31 -2.63 -1.39
CA PHE A 184 -23.61 -2.27 -0.81
C PHE A 184 -24.04 -0.88 -1.27
N ILE A 185 -23.12 0.05 -1.54
CA ILE A 185 -23.45 1.35 -2.16
C ILE A 185 -24.10 1.13 -3.52
N CYS A 186 -23.47 0.34 -4.40
CA CYS A 186 -24.02 0.03 -5.72
C CYS A 186 -25.35 -0.75 -5.63
N ALA A 187 -25.49 -1.66 -4.67
CA ALA A 187 -26.76 -2.38 -4.44
C ALA A 187 -27.87 -1.44 -3.94
N THR A 188 -27.54 -0.50 -3.06
CA THR A 188 -28.45 0.54 -2.56
C THR A 188 -28.91 1.44 -3.69
N ASN A 189 -27.99 1.90 -4.53
CA ASN A 189 -28.31 2.66 -5.73
C ASN A 189 -29.27 1.89 -6.64
N PHE A 190 -28.97 0.63 -6.94
CA PHE A 190 -29.81 -0.20 -7.79
C PHE A 190 -31.21 -0.34 -7.21
N TYR A 191 -31.33 -0.74 -5.94
CA TYR A 191 -32.62 -1.03 -5.32
C TYR A 191 -33.46 0.22 -5.10
N TYR A 192 -32.83 1.34 -4.72
CA TYR A 192 -33.50 2.63 -4.55
C TYR A 192 -34.16 3.09 -5.85
N ASN A 193 -33.40 3.09 -6.95
CA ASN A 193 -33.91 3.51 -8.24
C ASN A 193 -35.01 2.57 -8.78
N GLN A 194 -34.85 1.25 -8.59
CA GLN A 194 -35.87 0.28 -8.94
C GLN A 194 -37.18 0.50 -8.17
N ARG A 195 -37.09 0.81 -6.88
CA ARG A 195 -38.26 1.15 -6.06
C ARG A 195 -38.94 2.43 -6.55
N LEU A 196 -38.18 3.49 -6.84
CA LEU A 196 -38.71 4.75 -7.36
C LEU A 196 -39.48 4.56 -8.68
N GLU A 197 -38.96 3.72 -9.57
CA GLU A 197 -39.64 3.39 -10.84
C GLU A 197 -40.96 2.66 -10.61
N ARG A 198 -41.03 1.71 -9.66
CA ARG A 198 -42.28 1.00 -9.32
C ARG A 198 -43.39 1.91 -8.81
N ILE A 199 -43.03 2.97 -8.10
CA ILE A 199 -43.99 3.97 -7.59
C ILE A 199 -44.24 5.11 -8.57
N GLY A 200 -43.71 5.02 -9.81
CA GLY A 200 -44.00 5.96 -10.90
C GLY A 200 -43.24 7.29 -10.83
N LEU A 201 -42.22 7.41 -9.97
CA LEU A 201 -41.41 8.63 -9.85
C LEU A 201 -40.29 8.67 -10.91
N ARG A 202 -40.09 9.83 -11.53
CA ARG A 202 -39.12 10.01 -12.62
C ARG A 202 -37.69 10.23 -12.11
N SER A 203 -36.71 9.91 -12.95
CA SER A 203 -35.29 10.08 -12.64
C SER A 203 -34.85 11.49 -12.28
N SER A 204 -35.55 12.53 -12.76
CA SER A 204 -35.27 13.93 -12.43
C SER A 204 -35.62 14.32 -10.99
N GLN A 205 -36.33 13.46 -10.25
CA GLN A 205 -36.69 13.64 -8.84
C GLN A 205 -35.78 12.81 -7.90
N ARG A 206 -34.73 12.17 -8.44
CA ARG A 206 -33.77 11.38 -7.66
C ARG A 206 -32.89 12.31 -6.82
N GLN A 207 -33.17 12.38 -5.53
CA GLN A 207 -32.28 13.00 -4.55
C GLN A 207 -31.74 11.92 -3.64
N TRP A 208 -30.57 11.36 -3.99
CA TRP A 208 -29.83 10.43 -3.13
C TRP A 208 -28.42 10.96 -2.92
N GLU A 209 -28.04 11.07 -1.65
CA GLU A 209 -26.69 11.38 -1.21
C GLU A 209 -26.17 10.23 -0.36
N TRP A 210 -24.93 9.85 -0.59
CA TRP A 210 -24.28 8.82 0.20
C TRP A 210 -22.90 9.28 0.65
N THR A 211 -22.46 8.75 1.78
CA THR A 211 -21.09 8.88 2.28
C THR A 211 -20.52 7.50 2.54
N GLY A 212 -19.30 7.24 2.07
CA GLY A 212 -18.55 6.02 2.38
C GLY A 212 -17.48 6.27 3.44
N LEU A 213 -17.30 5.35 4.37
CA LEU A 213 -16.17 5.29 5.30
C LEU A 213 -15.56 3.89 5.21
N SER A 214 -14.24 3.81 5.12
CA SER A 214 -13.47 2.57 5.22
C SER A 214 -12.01 2.93 5.46
N LEU A 215 -11.17 1.96 5.84
CA LEU A 215 -9.72 2.15 5.79
C LEU A 215 -9.32 2.71 4.42
N ASN A 216 -8.54 3.80 4.45
CA ASN A 216 -8.10 4.49 3.26
C ASN A 216 -7.02 3.67 2.54
N PRO A 217 -7.28 3.14 1.32
CA PRO A 217 -6.31 2.32 0.56
C PRO A 217 -5.03 3.08 0.17
N TYR A 218 -5.05 4.40 0.32
CA TYR A 218 -3.97 5.32 -0.02
C TYR A 218 -3.23 5.82 1.22
N TYR A 219 -3.70 5.51 2.42
CA TYR A 219 -3.05 5.91 3.65
C TYR A 219 -1.91 4.96 4.02
N GLU A 220 -0.69 5.47 3.98
CA GLU A 220 0.54 4.71 4.16
C GLU A 220 0.68 4.07 5.55
N GLY A 221 0.04 4.65 6.57
CA GLY A 221 0.01 4.06 7.91
C GLY A 221 -1.01 2.93 8.06
N ASN A 222 -1.80 2.61 7.03
CA ASN A 222 -2.69 1.46 7.08
C ASN A 222 -1.94 0.20 6.67
N ASP A 223 -2.24 -0.86 7.42
CA ASP A 223 -1.86 -2.21 7.07
C ASP A 223 -2.44 -2.58 5.70
N GLN A 224 -1.57 -2.91 4.73
CA GLN A 224 -2.00 -3.40 3.44
C GLN A 224 -2.97 -4.57 3.62
N GLU A 225 -2.66 -5.62 4.39
CA GLU A 225 -3.50 -6.81 4.57
C GLU A 225 -4.96 -6.51 4.99
N ALA A 226 -5.19 -5.39 5.68
CA ALA A 226 -6.52 -4.96 6.10
C ALA A 226 -7.32 -4.23 4.99
N MET A 227 -6.66 -3.67 3.98
CA MET A 227 -7.26 -2.87 2.90
C MET A 227 -7.74 -3.73 1.73
N VAL A 228 -8.75 -3.25 0.99
CA VAL A 228 -9.20 -3.90 -0.26
C VAL A 228 -8.28 -3.59 -1.43
N ASP A 229 -8.18 -4.53 -2.38
CA ASP A 229 -7.35 -4.36 -3.58
C ASP A 229 -8.06 -3.65 -4.74
N ASP A 230 -9.40 -3.71 -4.81
CA ASP A 230 -10.19 -3.05 -5.87
C ASP A 230 -10.62 -1.66 -5.40
N ASP A 231 -9.91 -0.63 -5.83
CA ASP A 231 -10.15 0.75 -5.44
C ASP A 231 -10.79 1.59 -6.55
N ARG A 232 -11.13 1.00 -7.70
CA ARG A 232 -11.62 1.74 -8.88
C ARG A 232 -12.89 2.55 -8.61
N PHE A 233 -13.83 1.98 -7.87
CA PHE A 233 -15.04 2.71 -7.47
C PHE A 233 -14.71 3.87 -6.53
N ILE A 234 -13.78 3.66 -5.60
CA ILE A 234 -13.32 4.68 -4.65
C ILE A 234 -12.68 5.85 -5.39
N ILE A 235 -11.82 5.59 -6.38
CA ILE A 235 -11.18 6.63 -7.21
C ILE A 235 -12.22 7.51 -7.90
N GLU A 236 -13.17 6.89 -8.60
CA GLU A 236 -14.17 7.61 -9.39
C GLU A 236 -15.18 8.36 -8.50
N THR A 237 -15.29 7.99 -7.23
CA THR A 237 -16.24 8.59 -6.27
C THR A 237 -15.57 9.23 -5.07
N LEU A 238 -14.27 9.55 -5.15
CA LEU A 238 -13.42 9.87 -3.99
C LEU A 238 -13.96 11.02 -3.10
N ASP A 239 -14.66 11.99 -3.68
CA ASP A 239 -15.29 13.12 -2.98
C ASP A 239 -16.45 12.69 -2.05
N ARG A 240 -17.05 11.52 -2.29
CA ARG A 240 -18.09 10.90 -1.46
C ARG A 240 -17.53 10.02 -0.34
N TRP A 241 -16.23 9.75 -0.34
CA TRP A 241 -15.56 9.03 0.74
C TRP A 241 -15.07 9.99 1.82
N TYR A 242 -15.22 9.57 3.07
CA TYR A 242 -14.69 10.25 4.25
C TYR A 242 -13.71 9.30 4.95
N PHE A 243 -12.44 9.68 4.98
CA PHE A 243 -11.36 8.87 5.55
C PHE A 243 -10.93 9.35 6.94
N GLY A 244 -11.80 10.02 7.70
CA GLY A 244 -11.42 10.53 9.01
C GLY A 244 -10.68 11.86 8.96
N ILE A 245 -10.46 12.46 10.13
CA ILE A 245 -9.72 13.72 10.27
C ILE A 245 -8.21 13.53 10.08
N ASP A 246 -7.73 12.31 10.30
CA ASP A 246 -6.34 11.87 10.14
C ASP A 246 -6.08 11.23 8.76
N ASN A 247 -7.13 11.10 7.93
CA ASN A 247 -7.13 10.45 6.62
C ASN A 247 -6.84 8.93 6.64
N SER A 248 -6.85 8.26 7.81
CA SER A 248 -6.61 6.82 7.92
C SER A 248 -7.84 5.98 7.55
N GLY A 249 -9.04 6.51 7.79
CA GLY A 249 -10.29 5.79 7.65
C GLY A 249 -10.53 4.76 8.76
N ASN A 250 -9.71 4.79 9.82
CA ASN A 250 -9.86 3.89 10.96
C ASN A 250 -11.07 4.29 11.80
N ILE A 251 -12.12 3.46 11.79
CA ILE A 251 -13.35 3.69 12.57
C ILE A 251 -13.14 3.48 14.08
N LEU A 252 -12.07 2.78 14.48
CA LEU A 252 -11.73 2.59 15.90
C LEU A 252 -11.12 3.86 16.53
N ASP A 253 -10.83 4.90 15.73
CA ASP A 253 -10.53 6.23 16.24
C ASP A 253 -11.82 7.05 16.42
N LYS A 254 -12.16 7.34 17.67
CA LYS A 254 -13.31 8.17 18.04
C LYS A 254 -13.32 9.56 17.39
N ASN A 255 -12.17 10.14 17.09
CA ASN A 255 -12.10 11.45 16.43
C ASN A 255 -12.54 11.36 14.97
N ASN A 256 -12.25 10.24 14.30
CA ASN A 256 -12.74 9.97 12.96
C ASN A 256 -14.26 9.84 12.94
N ILE A 257 -14.84 9.12 13.91
CA ILE A 257 -16.30 9.04 14.11
C ILE A 257 -16.90 10.44 14.35
N LYS A 258 -16.34 11.23 15.27
CA LYS A 258 -16.83 12.60 15.56
C LYS A 258 -16.84 13.50 14.33
N GLY A 259 -15.75 13.49 13.56
CA GLY A 259 -15.67 14.27 12.33
C GLY A 259 -16.66 13.80 11.26
N LEU A 260 -16.96 12.49 11.20
CA LEU A 260 -18.02 11.97 10.33
C LEU A 260 -19.40 12.45 10.76
N TRP A 261 -19.72 12.39 12.05
CA TRP A 261 -20.99 12.90 12.59
C TRP A 261 -21.17 14.38 12.26
N TYR A 262 -20.12 15.18 12.42
CA TYR A 262 -20.12 16.58 12.01
C TYR A 262 -20.43 16.70 10.50
N ARG A 263 -19.75 15.93 9.64
CA ARG A 263 -19.97 15.97 8.19
C ARG A 263 -21.41 15.63 7.81
N VAL A 264 -21.97 14.52 8.29
CA VAL A 264 -23.31 14.07 7.88
C VAL A 264 -24.45 14.89 8.48
N ARG A 265 -24.17 15.67 9.53
CA ARG A 265 -25.10 16.60 10.19
C ARG A 265 -24.84 18.07 9.86
N SER A 266 -23.83 18.37 9.04
CA SER A 266 -23.42 19.76 8.73
C SER A 266 -24.43 20.50 7.86
N ASP A 267 -25.21 19.80 7.04
CA ASP A 267 -26.30 20.40 6.28
C ASP A 267 -27.44 20.80 7.24
N PRO A 268 -27.82 22.09 7.32
CA PRO A 268 -28.93 22.56 8.16
C PRO A 268 -30.27 21.87 7.86
N LYS A 269 -30.44 21.27 6.68
CA LYS A 269 -31.63 20.51 6.29
C LYS A 269 -31.54 19.03 6.67
N SER A 270 -30.44 18.58 7.26
CA SER A 270 -30.19 17.20 7.66
C SER A 270 -30.33 17.02 9.16
N THR A 271 -31.17 16.06 9.58
CA THR A 271 -31.19 15.59 10.98
C THR A 271 -30.32 14.34 11.19
N GLY A 272 -29.57 13.92 10.17
CA GLY A 272 -28.83 12.66 10.10
C GLY A 272 -29.13 11.88 8.83
N VAL A 273 -28.64 10.64 8.75
CA VAL A 273 -28.87 9.72 7.62
C VAL A 273 -30.04 8.77 7.88
N HIS A 274 -30.63 8.25 6.80
CA HIS A 274 -31.81 7.38 6.86
C HIS A 274 -31.46 5.89 6.91
N LEU A 275 -30.32 5.52 6.34
CA LEU A 275 -29.79 4.15 6.36
C LEU A 275 -28.30 4.19 6.67
N VAL A 276 -27.87 3.39 7.63
CA VAL A 276 -26.46 3.07 7.85
C VAL A 276 -26.25 1.58 7.53
N THR A 277 -25.21 1.27 6.77
CA THR A 277 -24.75 -0.11 6.59
C THR A 277 -23.34 -0.28 7.13
N GLY A 278 -23.06 -1.37 7.84
CA GLY A 278 -21.71 -1.81 8.21
C GLY A 278 -21.45 -3.23 7.71
N ASP A 279 -20.43 -3.41 6.87
CA ASP A 279 -20.01 -4.73 6.36
C ASP A 279 -18.56 -5.07 6.75
N GLY A 280 -18.03 -4.37 7.77
CA GLY A 280 -16.68 -4.52 8.28
C GLY A 280 -16.36 -5.92 8.78
N SER A 281 -15.13 -6.37 8.49
CA SER A 281 -14.55 -7.59 9.04
C SER A 281 -13.05 -7.54 8.85
N VAL A 282 -12.31 -8.26 9.69
CA VAL A 282 -10.87 -8.53 9.49
C VAL A 282 -10.65 -9.97 9.04
N ASP A 283 -9.44 -10.31 8.60
CA ASP A 283 -9.08 -11.69 8.30
C ASP A 283 -8.97 -12.49 9.61
N THR A 284 -9.93 -13.37 9.85
CA THR A 284 -9.95 -14.28 11.00
C THR A 284 -9.57 -15.69 10.61
N SER A 285 -8.93 -15.88 9.45
CA SER A 285 -8.64 -17.22 8.94
C SER A 285 -7.67 -17.98 9.85
N ALA A 286 -6.70 -17.32 10.48
CA ALA A 286 -5.80 -17.94 11.46
C ALA A 286 -6.51 -18.38 12.76
N ASP A 287 -7.66 -17.78 13.10
CA ASP A 287 -8.38 -18.04 14.36
C ASP A 287 -9.90 -18.11 14.11
N PRO A 288 -10.39 -19.08 13.32
CA PRO A 288 -11.77 -19.08 12.83
C PRO A 288 -12.80 -19.34 13.94
N ASN A 289 -12.39 -19.99 15.02
CA ASN A 289 -13.25 -20.28 16.18
C ASN A 289 -13.52 -19.04 17.05
N GLU A 290 -12.59 -18.07 17.03
CA GLU A 290 -12.66 -16.83 17.81
C GLU A 290 -13.05 -15.63 16.94
N GLN A 291 -13.60 -15.88 15.74
CA GLN A 291 -14.00 -14.83 14.80
C GLN A 291 -14.89 -13.76 15.45
N GLU A 292 -15.85 -14.18 16.28
CA GLU A 292 -16.80 -13.28 16.95
C GLU A 292 -16.08 -12.31 17.90
N SER A 293 -15.28 -12.84 18.83
CA SER A 293 -14.50 -12.05 19.78
C SER A 293 -13.54 -11.10 19.08
N ILE A 294 -12.87 -11.58 18.02
CA ILE A 294 -11.90 -10.81 17.26
C ILE A 294 -12.56 -9.56 16.65
N VAL A 295 -13.75 -9.64 16.06
CA VAL A 295 -14.36 -8.49 15.38
C VAL A 295 -15.24 -7.62 16.30
N SER A 296 -15.33 -7.94 17.59
CA SER A 296 -16.30 -7.34 18.50
C SER A 296 -16.14 -5.81 18.64
N GLU A 297 -14.89 -5.31 18.75
CA GLU A 297 -14.58 -3.89 18.82
C GLU A 297 -14.95 -3.16 17.52
N LEU A 298 -14.73 -3.80 16.37
CA LEU A 298 -15.08 -3.24 15.06
C LEU A 298 -16.60 -3.09 14.92
N HIS A 299 -17.36 -4.14 15.23
CA HIS A 299 -18.82 -4.08 15.17
C HIS A 299 -19.39 -3.07 16.18
N TYR A 300 -18.79 -2.96 17.37
CA TYR A 300 -19.16 -1.93 18.34
C TYR A 300 -18.93 -0.53 17.76
N ALA A 301 -17.76 -0.25 17.19
CA ALA A 301 -17.47 1.04 16.57
C ALA A 301 -18.40 1.36 15.39
N GLU A 302 -18.71 0.39 14.52
CA GLU A 302 -19.70 0.54 13.44
C GLU A 302 -21.09 0.89 13.98
N ALA A 303 -21.54 0.20 15.04
CA ALA A 303 -22.82 0.45 15.67
C ALA A 303 -22.88 1.83 16.35
N ILE A 304 -21.87 2.22 17.13
CA ILE A 304 -21.83 3.54 17.77
C ILE A 304 -21.78 4.65 16.72
N CYS A 305 -20.96 4.47 15.67
CA CYS A 305 -20.92 5.36 14.52
C CYS A 305 -22.31 5.51 13.88
N ALA A 306 -23.05 4.41 13.72
CA ALA A 306 -24.43 4.42 13.20
C ALA A 306 -25.39 5.19 14.13
N LEU A 307 -25.38 4.92 15.44
CA LEU A 307 -26.26 5.58 16.42
C LEU A 307 -26.10 7.10 16.42
N GLY A 308 -24.87 7.61 16.29
CA GLY A 308 -24.63 9.05 16.18
C GLY A 308 -24.89 9.64 14.79
N SER A 309 -25.01 8.83 13.74
CA SER A 309 -25.26 9.28 12.37
C SER A 309 -26.75 9.29 11.99
N LEU A 310 -27.54 8.38 12.53
CA LEU A 310 -28.93 8.14 12.12
C LEU A 310 -29.88 9.28 12.50
N ALA A 311 -30.77 9.62 11.57
CA ALA A 311 -31.98 10.38 11.85
C ALA A 311 -33.05 9.50 12.52
N LYS A 312 -34.01 10.11 13.24
CA LYS A 312 -35.16 9.39 13.79
C LYS A 312 -35.88 8.60 12.68
N ASN A 313 -36.33 7.40 13.04
CA ASN A 313 -36.89 6.39 12.13
C ASN A 313 -35.91 5.80 11.09
N GLY A 314 -34.62 6.16 11.12
CA GLY A 314 -33.61 5.53 10.27
C GLY A 314 -33.38 4.05 10.60
N SER A 315 -32.65 3.37 9.73
CA SER A 315 -32.40 1.93 9.81
C SER A 315 -30.90 1.60 9.79
N LEU A 316 -30.52 0.50 10.43
CA LEU A 316 -29.17 -0.03 10.45
C LEU A 316 -29.16 -1.47 9.91
N VAL A 317 -28.23 -1.74 9.01
CA VAL A 317 -27.84 -3.08 8.57
C VAL A 317 -26.40 -3.31 9.00
N LEU A 318 -26.17 -4.16 10.00
CA LEU A 318 -24.83 -4.40 10.54
C LEU A 318 -24.48 -5.87 10.36
N LYS A 319 -23.35 -6.15 9.70
CA LYS A 319 -22.77 -7.49 9.64
C LYS A 319 -22.44 -7.96 11.06
N MET A 320 -22.78 -9.20 11.34
CA MET A 320 -22.45 -9.89 12.58
C MET A 320 -21.95 -11.30 12.24
N PHE A 321 -21.45 -12.03 13.23
CA PHE A 321 -21.11 -13.45 13.06
C PHE A 321 -21.97 -14.32 13.96
N ASN A 322 -21.32 -15.18 14.73
CA ASN A 322 -21.96 -15.95 15.78
C ASN A 322 -22.44 -15.02 16.92
N LEU A 323 -23.23 -15.57 17.85
CA LEU A 323 -23.94 -14.82 18.89
C LEU A 323 -23.66 -15.39 20.29
N PHE A 324 -22.42 -15.80 20.55
CA PHE A 324 -22.03 -16.49 21.78
C PHE A 324 -21.42 -15.56 22.83
N GLU A 325 -20.73 -14.51 22.39
CA GLU A 325 -19.87 -13.70 23.24
C GLU A 325 -20.65 -12.57 23.93
N CYS A 326 -20.26 -12.25 25.17
CA CYS A 326 -20.94 -11.25 25.99
C CYS A 326 -20.96 -9.86 25.33
N GLU A 327 -19.93 -9.53 24.57
CA GLU A 327 -19.76 -8.29 23.81
C GLU A 327 -20.84 -8.16 22.73
N THR A 328 -21.09 -9.24 21.98
CA THR A 328 -22.16 -9.33 20.96
C THR A 328 -23.54 -9.20 21.61
N ILE A 329 -23.76 -9.89 22.72
CA ILE A 329 -25.04 -9.88 23.46
C ILE A 329 -25.35 -8.47 23.94
N CYS A 330 -24.37 -7.81 24.57
CA CYS A 330 -24.51 -6.43 25.05
C CYS A 330 -24.82 -5.49 23.89
N LEU A 331 -24.10 -5.61 22.77
CA LEU A 331 -24.30 -4.76 21.59
C LEU A 331 -25.71 -4.92 21.00
N LEU A 332 -26.19 -6.15 20.83
CA LEU A 332 -27.55 -6.41 20.34
C LEU A 332 -28.61 -5.84 21.28
N TYR A 333 -28.41 -5.92 22.58
CA TYR A 333 -29.33 -5.31 23.54
C TYR A 333 -29.33 -3.78 23.45
N ILE A 334 -28.16 -3.14 23.29
CA ILE A 334 -28.05 -1.70 23.04
C ILE A 334 -28.82 -1.31 21.78
N LEU A 335 -28.70 -2.08 20.70
CA LEU A 335 -29.48 -1.85 19.48
C LEU A 335 -30.98 -2.03 19.73
N ALA A 336 -31.40 -3.06 20.46
CA ALA A 336 -32.81 -3.29 20.78
C ALA A 336 -33.44 -2.12 21.57
N LEU A 337 -32.68 -1.48 22.46
CA LEU A 337 -33.10 -0.28 23.19
C LEU A 337 -33.34 0.93 22.26
N HIS A 338 -32.55 1.03 21.18
CA HIS A 338 -32.54 2.20 20.30
C HIS A 338 -33.35 2.04 19.01
N PHE A 339 -33.85 0.84 18.69
CA PHE A 339 -34.62 0.57 17.46
C PHE A 339 -35.96 -0.13 17.72
N LYS A 340 -37.00 0.25 16.95
CA LYS A 340 -38.36 -0.31 17.05
C LYS A 340 -38.38 -1.83 16.86
N GLU A 341 -37.61 -2.33 15.91
CA GLU A 341 -37.48 -3.76 15.59
C GLU A 341 -36.00 -4.12 15.49
N LEU A 342 -35.62 -5.27 16.03
CA LEU A 342 -34.32 -5.88 15.84
C LEU A 342 -34.50 -7.33 15.41
N SER A 343 -33.74 -7.74 14.40
CA SER A 343 -33.78 -9.10 13.88
C SER A 343 -32.40 -9.54 13.40
N ILE A 344 -32.16 -10.85 13.38
CA ILE A 344 -30.98 -11.48 12.77
C ILE A 344 -31.40 -12.14 11.47
N PHE A 345 -30.67 -11.86 10.40
CA PHE A 345 -30.90 -12.40 9.07
C PHE A 345 -29.64 -13.00 8.49
N LYS A 346 -29.75 -14.19 7.89
CA LYS A 346 -28.68 -14.79 7.07
C LYS A 346 -29.14 -14.86 5.62
N PRO A 347 -28.64 -13.96 4.74
CA PRO A 347 -28.91 -14.07 3.30
C PRO A 347 -28.50 -15.45 2.76
N ALA A 348 -29.27 -16.03 1.84
CA ALA A 348 -28.93 -17.20 1.04
C ALA A 348 -27.61 -17.04 0.29
N SER A 349 -27.35 -15.82 -0.17
CA SER A 349 -26.14 -15.39 -0.86
C SER A 349 -24.90 -15.30 0.05
N SER A 350 -25.06 -15.34 1.38
CA SER A 350 -23.98 -15.59 2.33
C SER A 350 -23.65 -17.09 2.38
N ARG A 351 -22.36 -17.43 2.42
CA ARG A 351 -21.92 -18.83 2.33
C ARG A 351 -22.49 -19.63 3.51
N ALA A 352 -23.34 -20.61 3.24
CA ALA A 352 -24.04 -21.38 4.28
C ALA A 352 -23.15 -21.87 5.45
N PRO A 353 -21.90 -22.36 5.24
CA PRO A 353 -21.05 -22.83 6.34
C PRO A 353 -20.35 -21.74 7.17
N ASN A 354 -20.43 -20.47 6.77
CA ASN A 354 -19.81 -19.36 7.52
C ASN A 354 -20.73 -18.88 8.65
N GLY A 355 -20.14 -18.24 9.67
CA GLY A 355 -20.89 -17.62 10.77
C GLY A 355 -21.56 -16.29 10.40
N GLU A 356 -21.36 -15.78 9.17
CA GLU A 356 -21.80 -14.44 8.78
C GLU A 356 -23.33 -14.33 8.77
N THR A 357 -23.84 -13.41 9.58
CA THR A 357 -25.24 -13.00 9.71
C THR A 357 -25.33 -11.47 9.69
N TYR A 358 -26.54 -10.91 9.70
CA TYR A 358 -26.76 -9.47 9.72
C TYR A 358 -27.79 -9.11 10.78
N ALA A 359 -27.45 -8.18 11.66
CA ALA A 359 -28.40 -7.50 12.53
C ALA A 359 -29.11 -6.42 11.72
N ILE A 360 -30.43 -6.54 11.59
CA ILE A 360 -31.29 -5.59 10.89
C ILE A 360 -32.12 -4.86 11.95
N ALA A 361 -31.79 -3.59 12.18
CA ALA A 361 -32.43 -2.75 13.17
C ALA A 361 -33.23 -1.63 12.49
N LEU A 362 -34.53 -1.59 12.71
CA LEU A 362 -35.44 -0.69 12.01
C LEU A 362 -36.06 0.33 12.95
N GLY A 363 -36.21 1.56 12.47
CA GLY A 363 -36.93 2.61 13.17
C GLY A 363 -36.18 3.13 14.39
N PHE A 364 -35.04 3.78 14.16
CA PHE A 364 -34.22 4.41 15.20
C PHE A 364 -35.04 5.39 16.06
N ARG A 365 -35.04 5.20 17.37
CA ARG A 365 -35.78 6.01 18.35
C ARG A 365 -35.08 7.34 18.68
N GLY A 366 -33.79 7.45 18.37
CA GLY A 366 -32.91 8.52 18.86
C GLY A 366 -32.09 8.06 20.07
N ILE A 367 -31.00 8.78 20.32
CA ILE A 367 -30.07 8.56 21.43
C ILE A 367 -29.75 9.90 22.09
N ASP A 368 -29.67 9.91 23.42
CA ASP A 368 -29.30 11.08 24.20
C ASP A 368 -27.79 11.34 24.06
N SER A 369 -27.39 12.61 24.02
CA SER A 369 -25.98 12.97 23.76
C SER A 369 -25.03 12.43 24.83
N GLU A 370 -25.43 12.44 26.10
CA GLU A 370 -24.63 11.92 27.21
C GLU A 370 -24.38 10.41 27.08
N ILE A 371 -25.41 9.65 26.66
CA ILE A 371 -25.28 8.22 26.41
C ILE A 371 -24.41 7.97 25.19
N LEU A 372 -24.59 8.74 24.12
CA LEU A 372 -23.78 8.60 22.91
C LEU A 372 -22.30 8.88 23.20
N ASP A 373 -22.00 9.93 23.96
CA ASP A 373 -20.64 10.28 24.37
C ASP A 373 -20.04 9.22 25.30
N SER A 374 -20.84 8.68 26.23
CA SER A 374 -20.46 7.55 27.07
C SER A 374 -20.07 6.33 26.23
N LEU A 375 -20.91 5.89 25.29
CA LEU A 375 -20.62 4.77 24.42
C LEU A 375 -19.40 5.03 23.53
N LEU A 376 -19.28 6.24 22.98
CA LEU A 376 -18.13 6.65 22.17
C LEU A 376 -16.81 6.62 22.95
N SER A 377 -16.84 6.87 24.27
CA SER A 377 -15.63 6.86 25.10
C SER A 377 -14.93 5.50 25.15
N PHE A 378 -15.69 4.42 24.88
CA PHE A 378 -15.21 3.03 24.80
C PHE A 378 -14.98 2.53 23.37
N VAL A 379 -15.08 3.40 22.35
CA VAL A 379 -14.58 3.06 21.02
C VAL A 379 -13.05 3.10 21.07
N SER A 380 -12.46 1.91 21.05
CA SER A 380 -11.01 1.70 21.11
C SER A 380 -10.61 0.42 20.38
N PRO A 381 -9.31 0.28 20.04
CA PRO A 381 -8.75 -0.96 19.48
C PRO A 381 -8.93 -2.20 20.35
N GLU A 382 -9.08 -2.01 21.65
CA GLU A 382 -9.29 -3.09 22.63
C GLU A 382 -10.33 -2.66 23.66
N PHE A 383 -11.21 -3.58 24.06
CA PHE A 383 -12.05 -3.38 25.23
C PHE A 383 -11.26 -3.52 26.56
N PRO A 384 -11.77 -2.96 27.66
CA PRO A 384 -11.25 -3.25 29.00
C PRO A 384 -11.20 -4.76 29.27
N ARG A 385 -10.00 -5.27 29.62
CA ARG A 385 -9.76 -6.70 29.84
C ARG A 385 -10.66 -7.27 30.94
N ASP A 386 -11.20 -8.46 30.68
CA ASP A 386 -12.00 -9.25 31.62
C ASP A 386 -13.24 -8.51 32.18
N LYS A 387 -13.73 -7.50 31.46
CA LYS A 387 -14.92 -6.73 31.81
C LYS A 387 -16.01 -6.86 30.76
N ALA A 388 -17.26 -6.95 31.20
CA ALA A 388 -18.41 -6.95 30.30
C ALA A 388 -18.91 -5.51 30.05
N LEU A 389 -19.29 -5.21 28.80
CA LEU A 389 -19.85 -3.90 28.43
C LEU A 389 -21.06 -3.54 29.30
N LEU A 390 -21.97 -4.49 29.53
CA LEU A 390 -23.11 -4.36 30.44
C LEU A 390 -23.09 -5.47 31.50
N SER A 391 -23.66 -5.18 32.67
CA SER A 391 -23.96 -6.23 33.65
C SER A 391 -25.00 -7.20 33.11
N ARG A 392 -24.85 -8.49 33.44
CA ARG A 392 -25.80 -9.54 33.08
C ARG A 392 -27.21 -9.26 33.59
N ASP A 393 -27.33 -8.61 34.75
CA ASP A 393 -28.62 -8.28 35.38
C ASP A 393 -29.35 -7.13 34.67
N SER A 394 -28.62 -6.32 33.90
CA SER A 394 -29.18 -5.23 33.11
C SER A 394 -29.92 -5.72 31.85
N ILE A 395 -29.74 -7.00 31.48
CA ILE A 395 -30.34 -7.59 30.29
C ILE A 395 -31.53 -8.47 30.69
N PRO A 396 -32.76 -8.19 30.20
CA PRO A 396 -33.96 -8.94 30.55
C PRO A 396 -33.84 -10.43 30.20
N PRO A 397 -34.28 -11.35 31.08
CA PRO A 397 -34.28 -12.79 30.79
C PRO A 397 -35.00 -13.13 29.48
N SER A 398 -36.13 -12.48 29.19
CA SER A 398 -36.88 -12.67 27.95
C SER A 398 -36.07 -12.35 26.69
N PHE A 399 -35.15 -11.38 26.77
CA PHE A 399 -34.27 -11.05 25.65
C PHE A 399 -33.20 -12.13 25.46
N LEU A 400 -32.63 -12.63 26.56
CA LEU A 400 -31.61 -13.68 26.52
C LEU A 400 -32.18 -15.03 26.08
N ASP A 401 -33.38 -15.39 26.53
CA ASP A 401 -34.09 -16.59 26.06
C ASP A 401 -34.31 -16.55 24.54
N ALA A 402 -34.67 -15.37 24.02
CA ALA A 402 -34.79 -15.17 22.58
C ALA A 402 -33.43 -15.28 21.89
N LEU A 403 -32.39 -14.68 22.45
CA LEU A 403 -31.02 -14.75 21.93
C LEU A 403 -30.52 -16.18 21.84
N ILE A 404 -30.68 -16.99 22.88
CA ILE A 404 -30.26 -18.41 22.91
C ILE A 404 -30.96 -19.20 21.81
N LYS A 405 -32.28 -19.02 21.64
CA LYS A 405 -33.05 -19.68 20.55
C LYS A 405 -32.57 -19.25 19.16
N ILE A 406 -32.23 -17.98 19.00
CA ILE A 406 -31.71 -17.45 17.73
C ILE A 406 -30.31 -18.03 17.45
N ALA A 407 -29.44 -18.02 18.45
CA ALA A 407 -28.08 -18.56 18.37
C ALA A 407 -28.11 -20.06 18.04
N ASP A 408 -28.94 -20.86 18.73
CA ASP A 408 -29.13 -22.28 18.44
C ASP A 408 -29.57 -22.50 16.99
N TYR A 409 -30.60 -21.78 16.52
CA TYR A 409 -31.09 -21.91 15.15
C TYR A 409 -29.99 -21.70 14.11
N PHE A 410 -29.25 -20.58 14.19
CA PHE A 410 -28.20 -20.28 13.22
C PHE A 410 -26.99 -21.24 13.36
N THR A 411 -26.65 -21.65 14.57
CA THR A 411 -25.59 -22.64 14.83
C THR A 411 -25.93 -23.98 14.19
N MET A 412 -27.17 -24.47 14.35
CA MET A 412 -27.59 -25.73 13.75
C MET A 412 -27.58 -25.66 12.23
N LYS A 413 -28.01 -24.55 11.62
CA LYS A 413 -27.94 -24.36 10.16
C LYS A 413 -26.50 -24.35 9.65
N GLN A 414 -25.58 -23.78 10.42
CA GLN A 414 -24.17 -23.76 10.06
C GLN A 414 -23.54 -25.16 10.15
N ILE A 415 -23.81 -25.91 11.22
CA ILE A 415 -23.35 -27.30 11.39
C ILE A 415 -23.86 -28.17 10.25
N GLN A 416 -25.16 -28.12 9.95
CA GLN A 416 -25.76 -28.86 8.83
C GLN A 416 -25.08 -28.54 7.50
N ALA A 417 -24.74 -27.28 7.24
CA ALA A 417 -24.04 -26.87 6.02
C ALA A 417 -22.58 -27.34 5.98
N LEU A 418 -21.88 -27.39 7.12
CA LEU A 418 -20.52 -27.91 7.24
C LEU A 418 -20.50 -29.43 6.98
N GLU A 419 -21.37 -30.16 7.67
CA GLU A 419 -21.52 -31.61 7.54
C GLU A 419 -21.90 -32.00 6.11
N ARG A 420 -22.88 -31.32 5.52
CA ARG A 420 -23.26 -31.52 4.11
C ARG A 420 -22.06 -31.41 3.17
N ASN A 421 -21.21 -30.40 3.35
CA ASN A 421 -20.04 -30.21 2.48
C ASN A 421 -18.95 -31.27 2.71
N LEU A 422 -18.76 -31.72 3.94
CA LEU A 422 -17.83 -32.80 4.28
C LEU A 422 -18.30 -34.14 3.68
N GLU A 423 -19.59 -34.44 3.74
CA GLU A 423 -20.13 -35.66 3.13
C GLU A 423 -20.08 -35.58 1.60
N LEU A 424 -20.45 -34.45 1.00
CA LEU A 424 -20.35 -34.23 -0.46
C LEU A 424 -18.91 -34.35 -0.98
N GLU A 425 -17.89 -34.03 -0.17
CA GLU A 425 -16.49 -34.21 -0.55
C GLU A 425 -16.14 -35.69 -0.73
N LYS A 426 -16.67 -36.57 0.13
CA LYS A 426 -16.39 -38.01 0.12
C LYS A 426 -17.01 -38.72 -1.09
N ILE A 427 -18.22 -38.31 -1.48
CA ILE A 427 -19.01 -38.97 -2.54
C ILE A 427 -18.99 -38.21 -3.88
N TRP A 428 -18.12 -37.19 -4.00
CA TRP A 428 -18.13 -36.24 -5.12
C TRP A 428 -18.03 -36.94 -6.49
N ASN A 429 -19.04 -36.76 -7.34
CA ASN A 429 -19.10 -37.37 -8.67
C ASN A 429 -19.81 -36.49 -9.71
N ARG A 430 -19.85 -36.96 -10.97
CA ARG A 430 -20.43 -36.20 -12.10
C ARG A 430 -21.95 -35.99 -11.99
N ASN A 431 -22.69 -36.94 -11.41
CA ASN A 431 -24.15 -36.84 -11.27
C ASN A 431 -24.51 -35.77 -10.24
N ILE A 432 -23.84 -35.78 -9.08
CA ILE A 432 -23.95 -34.73 -8.06
C ILE A 432 -23.61 -33.37 -8.68
N GLN A 433 -22.52 -33.28 -9.46
CA GLN A 433 -22.12 -32.04 -10.10
C GLN A 433 -23.19 -31.50 -11.07
N GLN A 434 -23.83 -32.38 -11.86
CA GLN A 434 -24.93 -32.00 -12.75
C GLN A 434 -26.18 -31.59 -11.98
N ALA A 435 -26.53 -32.30 -10.92
CA ALA A 435 -27.69 -31.97 -10.08
C ALA A 435 -27.52 -30.62 -9.37
N ILE A 436 -26.34 -30.34 -8.79
CA ILE A 436 -26.04 -29.04 -8.18
C ILE A 436 -26.03 -27.92 -9.24
N PHE A 437 -25.57 -28.21 -10.46
CA PHE A 437 -25.67 -27.25 -11.56
C PHE A 437 -27.13 -26.89 -11.87
N GLN A 438 -28.01 -27.89 -11.94
CA GLN A 438 -29.44 -27.67 -12.20
C GLN A 438 -30.09 -26.88 -11.05
N LEU A 439 -29.81 -27.28 -9.81
CA LEU A 439 -30.26 -26.57 -8.61
C LEU A 439 -29.83 -25.09 -8.60
N ASN A 440 -28.59 -24.80 -8.99
CA ASN A 440 -28.10 -23.43 -9.12
C ASN A 440 -28.94 -22.61 -10.12
N GLN A 441 -29.40 -23.21 -11.23
CA GLN A 441 -30.23 -22.50 -12.21
C GLN A 441 -31.61 -22.14 -11.63
N ASP A 442 -32.19 -23.03 -10.83
CA ASP A 442 -33.49 -22.78 -10.20
C ASP A 442 -33.36 -21.74 -9.08
N VAL A 443 -32.30 -21.80 -8.27
CA VAL A 443 -31.96 -20.79 -7.26
C VAL A 443 -31.74 -19.40 -7.88
N VAL A 444 -31.10 -19.32 -9.06
CA VAL A 444 -30.92 -18.05 -9.78
C VAL A 444 -32.27 -17.43 -10.18
N LYS A 445 -33.22 -18.25 -10.66
CA LYS A 445 -34.57 -17.77 -11.01
C LYS A 445 -35.33 -17.29 -9.78
N GLU A 446 -35.28 -18.06 -8.70
CA GLU A 446 -35.92 -17.72 -7.42
C GLU A 446 -35.34 -16.43 -6.84
N PHE A 447 -34.01 -16.29 -6.79
CA PHE A 447 -33.35 -15.07 -6.33
C PHE A 447 -33.80 -13.84 -7.12
N ARG A 448 -33.87 -13.94 -8.45
CA ARG A 448 -34.31 -12.85 -9.31
C ARG A 448 -35.76 -12.47 -9.08
N HIS A 449 -36.62 -13.48 -8.88
CA HIS A 449 -38.02 -13.25 -8.56
C HIS A 449 -38.17 -12.55 -7.20
N GLU A 450 -37.53 -13.07 -6.15
CA GLU A 450 -37.60 -12.48 -4.82
C GLU A 450 -37.01 -11.07 -4.77
N CYS A 451 -35.86 -10.85 -5.39
CA CYS A 451 -35.23 -9.53 -5.44
C CYS A 451 -35.83 -8.61 -6.51
N CYS A 452 -36.78 -9.13 -7.30
CA CYS A 452 -37.47 -8.42 -8.37
C CYS A 452 -36.52 -7.71 -9.36
N ILE A 453 -35.44 -8.39 -9.78
CA ILE A 453 -34.42 -7.85 -10.71
C ILE A 453 -34.92 -7.98 -12.16
N ASP A 454 -35.13 -6.86 -12.84
CA ASP A 454 -35.58 -6.80 -14.25
C ASP A 454 -34.39 -6.75 -15.24
N TYR A 455 -34.56 -7.35 -16.43
CA TYR A 455 -33.61 -7.41 -17.54
C TYR A 455 -33.47 -6.07 -18.29
N ASN A 456 -34.47 -5.19 -18.22
CA ASN A 456 -34.44 -3.91 -18.95
C ASN A 456 -33.69 -2.79 -18.22
N TYR A 457 -33.03 -3.11 -17.10
CA TYR A 457 -32.40 -2.11 -16.24
C TYR A 457 -31.11 -1.56 -16.86
N GLN A 458 -31.16 -0.30 -17.26
CA GLN A 458 -30.22 0.29 -18.21
C GLN A 458 -28.96 0.88 -17.53
N GLN A 459 -27.91 1.03 -18.33
CA GLN A 459 -26.63 1.65 -17.97
C GLN A 459 -26.72 3.09 -17.40
N PHE A 460 -27.85 3.80 -17.56
CA PHE A 460 -28.00 5.21 -17.12
C PHE A 460 -28.08 5.42 -15.60
N ILE A 461 -28.16 4.35 -14.81
CA ILE A 461 -28.32 4.42 -13.34
C ILE A 461 -26.99 4.18 -12.62
N ARG A 462 -25.94 3.77 -13.33
CA ARG A 462 -24.61 3.54 -12.76
C ARG A 462 -24.07 4.81 -12.09
N ILE A 463 -23.42 4.64 -10.96
CA ILE A 463 -22.74 5.74 -10.26
C ILE A 463 -21.51 6.14 -11.08
N VAL A 464 -20.76 5.16 -11.58
CA VAL A 464 -19.53 5.35 -12.35
C VAL A 464 -19.81 5.08 -13.82
N THR A 465 -19.58 6.10 -14.65
CA THR A 465 -19.82 6.03 -16.11
C THR A 465 -18.54 5.84 -16.92
N ASN A 466 -17.38 6.21 -16.36
CA ASN A 466 -16.10 6.23 -17.09
C ASN A 466 -15.38 4.88 -17.09
N VAL A 467 -15.73 3.99 -16.17
CA VAL A 467 -15.07 2.70 -15.96
C VAL A 467 -16.11 1.60 -15.90
N GLU A 468 -15.86 0.49 -16.59
CA GLU A 468 -16.71 -0.70 -16.46
C GLU A 468 -16.35 -1.46 -15.17
N LEU A 469 -17.27 -1.41 -14.21
CA LEU A 469 -17.13 -2.08 -12.92
C LEU A 469 -18.11 -3.25 -12.85
N ASP A 470 -17.73 -4.45 -13.29
CA ASP A 470 -18.54 -5.66 -13.11
C ASP A 470 -18.32 -6.32 -11.73
N GLY A 471 -17.38 -5.80 -10.94
CA GLY A 471 -16.95 -6.34 -9.65
C GLY A 471 -16.07 -7.60 -9.78
N SER A 472 -15.55 -7.92 -10.97
CA SER A 472 -14.61 -9.01 -11.17
C SER A 472 -13.16 -8.54 -11.01
N ALA A 473 -12.36 -9.41 -10.39
CA ALA A 473 -10.91 -9.21 -10.28
C ALA A 473 -10.17 -9.38 -11.63
N LYS A 474 -10.85 -9.80 -12.70
CA LYS A 474 -10.26 -10.01 -14.03
C LYS A 474 -10.11 -8.71 -14.83
N ALA A 475 -10.78 -7.63 -14.41
CA ALA A 475 -10.87 -6.37 -15.13
C ALA A 475 -10.29 -5.17 -14.34
N LEU A 476 -9.34 -5.40 -13.42
CA LEU A 476 -8.88 -4.38 -12.45
C LEU A 476 -8.11 -3.19 -13.05
N GLY A 477 -7.72 -3.24 -14.34
CA GLY A 477 -7.18 -2.09 -15.07
C GLY A 477 -6.11 -1.31 -14.29
N ASN A 478 -6.34 0.00 -14.12
CA ASN A 478 -5.43 0.93 -13.45
C ASN A 478 -5.62 1.03 -11.92
N SER A 479 -6.22 0.03 -11.26
CA SER A 479 -6.32 0.03 -9.78
C SER A 479 -4.94 0.18 -9.13
N ALA A 480 -4.86 0.85 -7.97
CA ALA A 480 -3.57 1.08 -7.32
C ALA A 480 -2.84 -0.23 -6.96
N ALA A 481 -3.58 -1.29 -6.60
CA ALA A 481 -3.01 -2.61 -6.34
C ALA A 481 -2.36 -3.23 -7.59
N VAL A 482 -2.98 -3.08 -8.77
CA VAL A 482 -2.39 -3.56 -10.03
C VAL A 482 -1.18 -2.74 -10.42
N VAL A 483 -1.22 -1.41 -10.28
CA VAL A 483 -0.09 -0.52 -10.60
C VAL A 483 1.14 -0.83 -9.74
N LYS A 484 0.95 -1.21 -8.47
CA LYS A 484 2.04 -1.70 -7.59
C LYS A 484 2.59 -3.06 -8.01
N GLY A 485 1.99 -3.76 -8.97
CA GLY A 485 2.49 -5.01 -9.54
C GLY A 485 1.75 -6.27 -9.08
N GLY A 486 0.46 -6.15 -8.77
CA GLY A 486 -0.49 -7.27 -8.76
C GLY A 486 -1.37 -7.35 -7.52
N LEU A 487 -2.46 -8.12 -7.66
CA LEU A 487 -3.35 -8.48 -6.56
C LEU A 487 -2.62 -9.29 -5.49
N ARG A 488 -3.04 -9.14 -4.24
CA ARG A 488 -2.53 -10.00 -3.17
C ARG A 488 -2.90 -11.44 -3.41
N GLN A 489 -1.91 -12.31 -3.26
CA GLN A 489 -2.16 -13.73 -3.28
C GLN A 489 -2.62 -14.18 -1.89
N ARG A 490 -3.82 -14.76 -1.81
CA ARG A 490 -4.23 -15.43 -0.58
C ARG A 490 -3.31 -16.62 -0.31
N THR A 491 -2.71 -16.66 0.87
CA THR A 491 -1.86 -17.76 1.34
C THR A 491 -2.67 -19.05 1.49
N GLY A 492 -2.12 -20.18 1.03
CA GLY A 492 -2.73 -21.52 1.19
C GLY A 492 -2.26 -22.21 2.48
N GLY A 493 -2.52 -23.50 2.63
CA GLY A 493 -2.07 -24.29 3.78
C GLY A 493 -3.16 -24.62 4.79
N THR A 494 -2.75 -25.37 5.81
CA THR A 494 -3.57 -25.84 6.95
C THR A 494 -3.89 -24.69 7.91
N LEU A 495 -4.59 -24.96 9.02
CA LEU A 495 -4.76 -23.97 10.08
C LEU A 495 -3.41 -23.59 10.74
N ASP A 496 -2.58 -24.58 11.05
CA ASP A 496 -1.27 -24.36 11.68
C ASP A 496 -0.35 -23.48 10.80
N ASP A 497 -0.31 -23.75 9.50
CA ASP A 497 0.44 -22.93 8.54
C ASP A 497 0.02 -21.44 8.59
N ARG A 498 -1.28 -21.18 8.78
CA ARG A 498 -1.83 -19.82 8.80
C ARG A 498 -1.58 -19.14 10.14
N GLN A 499 -1.64 -19.87 11.25
CA GLN A 499 -1.30 -19.37 12.58
C GLN A 499 0.19 -19.01 12.68
N ASN A 500 1.08 -19.86 12.14
CA ASN A 500 2.51 -19.57 12.05
C ASN A 500 2.80 -18.29 11.26
N ARG A 501 2.15 -18.10 10.11
CA ARG A 501 2.32 -16.86 9.32
C ARG A 501 1.82 -15.62 10.05
N LYS A 502 0.67 -15.72 10.73
CA LYS A 502 0.14 -14.61 11.53
C LYS A 502 1.10 -14.21 12.66
N ARG A 503 1.63 -15.18 13.42
CA ARG A 503 2.60 -14.92 14.52
C ARG A 503 3.84 -14.17 14.02
N ASN A 504 4.47 -14.70 12.98
CA ASN A 504 5.67 -14.09 12.39
C ASN A 504 5.43 -12.64 11.93
N ARG A 505 4.22 -12.35 11.45
CA ARG A 505 3.82 -11.02 11.00
C ARG A 505 3.54 -10.06 12.15
N GLU A 506 2.87 -10.51 13.19
CA GLU A 506 2.58 -9.70 14.38
C GLU A 506 3.87 -9.31 15.12
N GLU A 507 4.82 -10.25 15.25
CA GLU A 507 6.16 -10.00 15.78
C GLU A 507 6.92 -8.93 14.96
N PHE A 508 6.77 -8.94 13.63
CA PHE A 508 7.39 -7.93 12.76
C PHE A 508 6.82 -6.52 12.99
N LEU A 509 5.51 -6.42 13.24
CA LEU A 509 4.81 -5.15 13.38
C LEU A 509 4.95 -4.53 14.78
N SER A 510 5.14 -5.34 15.82
CA SER A 510 5.31 -4.86 17.20
C SER A 510 6.66 -4.19 17.46
N GLY A 511 7.64 -4.32 16.56
CA GLY A 511 8.95 -3.65 16.67
C GLY A 511 9.77 -4.02 17.91
N THR A 512 9.36 -5.05 18.66
CA THR A 512 10.02 -5.50 19.88
C THR A 512 11.22 -6.37 19.56
N ASN A 513 12.35 -5.74 19.26
CA ASN A 513 13.63 -6.31 19.67
C ASN A 513 13.73 -6.09 21.20
N GLN A 514 13.15 -6.99 21.98
CA GLN A 514 13.67 -7.19 23.33
C GLN A 514 15.06 -7.81 23.15
N ASN A 515 16.08 -7.00 23.41
CA ASN A 515 17.43 -7.51 23.62
C ASN A 515 17.36 -8.58 24.71
N GLU A 516 17.70 -9.81 24.35
CA GLU A 516 18.10 -10.80 25.33
C GLU A 516 19.18 -10.19 26.22
N SER A 517 18.99 -10.36 27.52
CA SER A 517 19.79 -9.82 28.61
C SER A 517 21.27 -10.14 28.46
N ILE A 518 22.09 -9.12 28.19
CA ILE A 518 23.50 -9.10 28.60
C ILE A 518 23.56 -8.25 29.87
N ASN A 519 23.80 -8.91 30.99
CA ASN A 519 24.20 -8.27 32.24
C ASN A 519 25.44 -7.40 31.99
N ASN A 520 25.39 -6.12 32.40
CA ASN A 520 26.48 -5.46 33.11
C ASN A 520 26.00 -4.11 33.66
N ASP A 521 26.40 -3.86 34.89
CA ASP A 521 26.17 -2.65 35.69
C ASP A 521 26.58 -1.37 34.95
N ASP A 522 25.70 -0.37 34.97
CA ASP A 522 25.99 0.88 35.68
C ASP A 522 24.78 1.82 35.62
N GLY A 523 24.29 2.20 36.80
CA GLY A 523 23.13 3.05 36.96
C GLY A 523 23.50 4.52 36.88
N GLN A 524 23.08 5.20 35.80
CA GLN A 524 22.76 6.64 35.84
C GLN A 524 22.02 7.21 34.61
N GLU A 525 21.21 6.41 33.90
CA GLU A 525 20.51 6.90 32.68
C GLU A 525 18.98 6.66 32.67
N ARG A 526 18.34 6.60 33.85
CA ARG A 526 16.91 6.24 33.97
C ARG A 526 15.92 7.40 34.14
N ILE A 527 16.37 8.67 34.13
CA ILE A 527 15.47 9.81 34.42
C ILE A 527 15.22 10.72 33.20
N ILE A 528 16.05 10.68 32.15
CA ILE A 528 15.85 11.53 30.94
C ILE A 528 15.13 10.78 29.79
N LYS A 529 15.04 9.44 29.83
CA LYS A 529 14.34 8.62 28.81
C LYS A 529 12.80 8.60 28.91
N LYS A 530 12.18 9.31 29.87
CA LYS A 530 10.72 9.30 30.10
C LYS A 530 9.95 10.50 29.51
N MET A 531 10.61 11.46 28.87
CA MET A 531 9.93 12.69 28.40
C MET A 531 9.85 12.88 26.88
N ASN A 532 10.38 11.97 26.03
CA ASN A 532 10.31 12.15 24.56
C ASN A 532 9.87 10.93 23.74
N LEU A 533 9.31 9.89 24.36
CA LEU A 533 8.67 8.78 23.64
C LEU A 533 7.15 8.99 23.65
N GLY A 534 6.69 9.97 22.88
CA GLY A 534 5.30 10.06 22.48
C GLY A 534 4.97 8.88 21.58
N GLN A 535 4.22 7.92 22.12
CA GLN A 535 3.78 6.68 21.51
C GLN A 535 3.19 6.90 20.11
N GLY A 536 3.98 6.64 19.06
CA GLY A 536 3.48 6.28 17.74
C GLY A 536 3.39 4.76 17.69
N LYS A 537 2.20 4.21 17.96
CA LYS A 537 1.98 2.76 18.03
C LYS A 537 1.55 2.22 16.67
N THR A 538 2.10 1.07 16.28
CA THR A 538 1.74 0.39 15.03
C THR A 538 0.31 -0.13 15.11
N VAL A 539 -0.54 0.30 14.17
CA VAL A 539 -1.92 -0.20 14.03
C VAL A 539 -1.91 -1.41 13.10
N VAL A 540 -2.15 -2.59 13.65
CA VAL A 540 -2.23 -3.85 12.89
C VAL A 540 -3.68 -4.32 12.88
N PHE A 541 -4.32 -4.37 11.72
CA PHE A 541 -5.77 -4.65 11.61
C PHE A 541 -6.67 -3.74 12.47
N GLY A 542 -6.25 -2.49 12.73
CA GLY A 542 -6.95 -1.60 13.66
C GLY A 542 -6.65 -1.86 15.15
N ARG A 543 -5.80 -2.85 15.48
CA ARG A 543 -5.41 -3.26 16.84
C ARG A 543 -4.00 -2.84 17.22
N ASP A 544 -3.77 -2.63 18.52
CA ASP A 544 -2.46 -2.36 19.14
C ASP A 544 -1.79 -3.72 19.44
N THR A 545 -0.58 -3.99 18.96
CA THR A 545 0.06 -5.32 19.05
C THR A 545 0.82 -5.60 20.34
N SER A 546 0.72 -4.73 21.34
CA SER A 546 1.43 -4.93 22.60
C SER A 546 0.55 -5.56 23.68
N GLN A 547 0.69 -6.88 23.83
CA GLN A 547 0.29 -7.77 24.93
C GLN A 547 -0.96 -8.64 24.69
N LYS A 548 -0.75 -9.88 24.20
CA LYS A 548 -1.56 -11.03 24.64
C LYS A 548 -0.71 -12.22 25.11
N SER A 549 -0.97 -12.55 26.37
CA SER A 549 -0.73 -13.72 27.23
C SER A 549 0.02 -14.95 26.68
N MET A 550 1.05 -15.35 27.45
CA MET A 550 1.34 -16.76 27.72
C MET A 550 0.09 -17.40 28.35
N THR A 551 -0.41 -18.47 27.76
CA THR A 551 -1.46 -19.30 28.34
C THR A 551 -0.87 -20.16 29.46
N HIS A 552 -1.57 -20.16 30.61
CA HIS A 552 -1.29 -20.99 31.76
C HIS A 552 -1.33 -22.49 31.41
N ASP A 553 -0.23 -23.20 31.66
CA ASP A 553 -0.25 -24.64 31.92
C ASP A 553 0.14 -24.90 33.39
N THR A 554 -0.84 -25.43 34.10
CA THR A 554 -0.83 -26.28 35.30
C THR A 554 0.41 -26.26 36.21
N ILE A 555 0.25 -25.65 37.38
CA ILE A 555 1.11 -25.82 38.55
C ILE A 555 0.84 -27.22 39.14
N THR A 556 1.84 -28.08 39.14
CA THR A 556 1.96 -29.19 40.09
C THR A 556 3.22 -29.00 40.90
N GLU A 557 3.04 -28.89 42.22
CA GLU A 557 4.06 -28.83 43.26
C GLU A 557 5.01 -30.03 43.16
N MET A 558 6.32 -29.80 43.29
CA MET A 558 7.26 -30.80 43.80
C MET A 558 8.32 -30.15 44.68
N GLU A 559 8.64 -30.90 45.73
CA GLU A 559 9.33 -30.56 46.96
C GLU A 559 10.82 -30.26 46.78
N ILE A 560 11.34 -29.52 47.76
CA ILE A 560 12.75 -29.32 48.03
C ILE A 560 13.32 -30.67 48.50
N ASP A 561 14.27 -31.24 47.76
CA ASP A 561 15.29 -32.06 48.39
C ASP A 561 16.68 -31.87 47.76
N SER A 562 17.64 -31.82 48.66
CA SER A 562 19.02 -31.43 48.49
C SER A 562 19.90 -32.66 48.31
N SER A 563 20.64 -32.76 47.20
CA SER A 563 21.96 -33.41 47.20
C SER A 563 22.72 -33.13 45.91
N ILE A 564 23.91 -32.55 46.07
CA ILE A 564 24.91 -32.29 45.04
C ILE A 564 25.66 -33.59 44.74
N SER A 565 25.78 -33.95 43.46
CA SER A 565 26.95 -34.65 42.95
C SER A 565 27.22 -34.27 41.49
N GLN A 566 28.47 -33.88 41.25
CA GLN A 566 28.99 -33.41 39.97
C GLN A 566 29.20 -34.58 39.00
N GLN A 567 28.58 -34.53 37.81
CA GLN A 567 29.08 -35.22 36.61
C GLN A 567 28.86 -34.33 35.38
N GLN A 568 29.96 -34.08 34.65
CA GLN A 568 29.95 -33.45 33.33
C GLN A 568 29.48 -34.46 32.28
N GLU A 569 28.50 -34.11 31.46
CA GLU A 569 28.15 -34.81 30.21
C GLU A 569 28.19 -33.88 28.99
N PRO A 570 28.41 -34.42 27.77
CA PRO A 570 28.84 -33.68 26.59
C PRO A 570 27.69 -33.13 25.73
N ILE A 571 28.05 -32.20 24.84
CA ILE A 571 27.21 -31.50 23.85
C ILE A 571 26.30 -32.47 23.07
N GLY A 572 24.98 -32.30 23.23
CA GLY A 572 23.94 -33.16 22.64
C GLY A 572 23.51 -32.79 21.21
N GLU A 573 23.64 -33.76 20.31
CA GLU A 573 23.22 -33.83 18.90
C GLU A 573 21.81 -33.29 18.56
N SER A 574 21.67 -32.52 17.46
CA SER A 574 20.39 -31.94 17.02
C SER A 574 19.36 -33.00 16.59
N LYS A 575 18.07 -32.70 16.81
CA LYS A 575 16.94 -33.58 16.45
C LYS A 575 16.92 -33.94 14.95
N ALA A 576 17.37 -33.03 14.09
CA ALA A 576 17.51 -33.26 12.65
C ALA A 576 18.57 -34.34 12.35
N MET A 577 19.69 -34.35 13.06
CA MET A 577 20.76 -35.33 12.88
C MET A 577 20.34 -36.73 13.32
N LYS A 578 19.56 -36.84 14.40
CA LYS A 578 18.95 -38.11 14.84
C LYS A 578 17.91 -38.64 13.84
N MET A 579 17.14 -37.75 13.19
CA MET A 579 16.20 -38.14 12.12
C MET A 579 16.93 -38.63 10.86
N MET A 580 17.98 -37.93 10.42
CA MET A 580 18.77 -38.34 9.26
C MET A 580 19.44 -39.70 9.48
N LYS A 581 20.04 -39.92 10.66
CA LYS A 581 20.62 -41.23 11.02
C LYS A 581 19.57 -42.35 11.03
N LYS A 582 18.36 -42.10 11.54
CA LYS A 582 17.24 -43.07 11.46
C LYS A 582 16.77 -43.36 10.03
N SER A 583 16.97 -42.43 9.09
CA SER A 583 16.64 -42.60 7.68
C SER A 583 17.79 -43.18 6.83
N GLY A 584 18.85 -43.71 7.48
CA GLY A 584 19.96 -44.36 6.80
C GLY A 584 21.00 -43.41 6.23
N TYR A 585 21.12 -42.20 6.77
CA TYR A 585 22.17 -41.26 6.41
C TYR A 585 23.52 -41.69 7.00
N VAL A 586 24.52 -41.80 6.14
CA VAL A 586 25.94 -41.98 6.48
C VAL A 586 26.69 -40.80 5.89
N GLU A 587 27.52 -40.14 6.70
CA GLU A 587 28.30 -38.98 6.26
C GLU A 587 29.19 -39.36 5.06
N GLY A 588 29.07 -38.61 3.96
CA GLY A 588 29.75 -38.91 2.69
C GLY A 588 29.03 -39.90 1.75
N GLN A 589 27.86 -40.44 2.12
CA GLN A 589 27.01 -41.24 1.23
C GLN A 589 25.60 -40.65 1.12
N GLY A 590 24.96 -40.77 -0.05
CA GLY A 590 23.60 -40.29 -0.25
C GLY A 590 22.57 -41.00 0.64
N LEU A 591 21.46 -40.33 0.96
CA LEU A 591 20.42 -40.87 1.85
C LEU A 591 19.83 -42.19 1.33
N GLY A 592 19.87 -43.26 2.14
CA GLY A 592 19.15 -44.51 1.88
C GLY A 592 19.69 -45.71 2.65
N VAL A 593 18.81 -46.45 3.32
CA VAL A 593 19.12 -47.62 4.19
C VAL A 593 19.88 -48.76 3.47
N HIS A 594 19.95 -48.75 2.13
CA HIS A 594 20.68 -49.72 1.30
C HIS A 594 21.73 -49.09 0.36
N GLY A 595 22.23 -47.88 0.64
CA GLY A 595 23.31 -47.27 -0.17
C GLY A 595 22.89 -46.85 -1.59
N GLN A 596 21.59 -46.68 -1.82
CA GLN A 596 20.99 -46.33 -3.12
C GLN A 596 20.84 -44.82 -3.36
N GLY A 597 21.28 -43.98 -2.43
CA GLY A 597 21.27 -42.53 -2.57
C GLY A 597 22.39 -42.06 -3.50
N ARG A 598 22.03 -41.37 -4.59
CA ARG A 598 23.00 -40.75 -5.50
C ARG A 598 23.70 -39.59 -4.80
N ALA A 599 25.03 -39.60 -4.78
CA ALA A 599 25.86 -38.51 -4.23
C ALA A 599 26.13 -37.37 -5.23
N ILE A 600 25.72 -37.52 -6.49
CA ILE A 600 26.07 -36.61 -7.58
C ILE A 600 24.79 -35.98 -8.16
N PRO A 601 24.71 -34.63 -8.31
CA PRO A 601 23.55 -33.95 -8.90
C PRO A 601 23.26 -34.42 -10.32
N VAL A 602 21.99 -34.56 -10.68
CA VAL A 602 21.57 -34.87 -12.06
C VAL A 602 21.61 -33.58 -12.89
N GLU A 603 22.46 -33.53 -13.91
CA GLU A 603 22.50 -32.42 -14.87
C GLU A 603 21.23 -32.40 -15.73
N ALA A 604 20.56 -31.25 -15.77
CA ALA A 604 19.35 -31.03 -16.56
C ALA A 604 19.72 -30.67 -18.01
N ILE A 605 19.29 -31.49 -18.98
CA ILE A 605 19.38 -31.16 -20.40
C ILE A 605 18.22 -30.22 -20.75
N MET A 606 18.53 -28.97 -21.08
CA MET A 606 17.53 -27.98 -21.54
C MET A 606 17.30 -28.14 -23.05
N GLN A 607 16.07 -28.50 -23.44
CA GLN A 607 15.62 -28.39 -24.84
C GLN A 607 14.97 -27.02 -25.06
N ASP A 608 15.63 -26.18 -25.84
CA ASP A 608 15.06 -24.94 -26.36
C ASP A 608 13.99 -25.24 -27.42
N THR A 609 12.80 -24.63 -27.25
CA THR A 609 11.94 -24.00 -28.29
C THR A 609 10.44 -24.24 -28.07
N ARG A 610 9.71 -23.17 -27.74
CA ARG A 610 8.59 -22.58 -28.53
C ARG A 610 7.91 -21.46 -27.73
N LEU A 611 8.23 -20.21 -28.08
CA LEU A 611 7.65 -18.98 -27.54
C LEU A 611 6.41 -18.59 -28.35
N GLY A 612 5.30 -18.30 -27.67
CA GLY A 612 4.09 -17.72 -28.27
C GLY A 612 4.18 -16.19 -28.36
N LEU A 613 3.59 -15.63 -29.42
CA LEU A 613 3.50 -14.19 -29.68
C LEU A 613 2.64 -13.49 -28.60
N GLY A 614 3.25 -12.55 -27.85
CA GLY A 614 2.51 -11.64 -26.96
C GLY A 614 3.18 -11.16 -25.66
N HIS A 615 4.41 -11.60 -25.32
CA HIS A 615 5.08 -11.19 -24.07
C HIS A 615 6.01 -9.98 -24.26
N HIS A 616 5.62 -8.80 -23.75
CA HIS A 616 6.50 -7.65 -23.53
C HIS A 616 6.54 -7.31 -22.04
N TYR A 617 7.54 -7.81 -21.33
CA TYR A 617 8.57 -7.05 -20.59
C TYR A 617 9.45 -8.06 -19.85
N GLN A 618 10.76 -7.85 -19.96
CA GLN A 618 11.83 -8.75 -19.55
C GLN A 618 11.67 -9.21 -18.09
N SER A 619 11.55 -10.53 -17.94
CA SER A 619 11.82 -11.22 -16.68
C SER A 619 13.22 -10.83 -16.21
N LEU A 620 13.30 -10.37 -14.96
CA LEU A 620 14.47 -10.49 -14.10
C LEU A 620 14.92 -11.95 -14.16
N THR A 621 15.88 -12.23 -15.04
CA THR A 621 16.56 -13.52 -15.03
C THR A 621 17.40 -13.53 -13.76
N ASN A 622 17.03 -14.41 -12.82
CA ASN A 622 18.02 -15.02 -11.94
C ASN A 622 19.02 -15.74 -12.84
N SER A 623 19.98 -15.00 -13.39
CA SER A 623 21.20 -15.58 -13.92
C SER A 623 21.97 -16.05 -12.70
N CYS A 624 21.87 -17.35 -12.41
CA CYS A 624 22.86 -18.02 -11.59
C CYS A 624 24.19 -17.86 -12.35
N SER A 625 24.99 -16.87 -11.96
CA SER A 625 26.39 -16.81 -12.35
C SER A 625 27.07 -18.06 -11.79
N SER A 626 27.94 -18.66 -12.58
CA SER A 626 28.74 -19.84 -12.24
C SER A 626 29.66 -19.68 -11.00
N SER A 627 29.58 -18.55 -10.28
CA SER A 627 30.42 -18.17 -9.15
C SER A 627 29.69 -18.00 -7.81
N GLY A 628 28.35 -18.12 -7.73
CA GLY A 628 27.60 -18.02 -6.48
C GLY A 628 27.53 -16.61 -5.84
N ILE A 629 28.11 -15.59 -6.48
CA ILE A 629 28.08 -14.18 -6.03
C ILE A 629 26.75 -13.53 -6.41
N PRO A 630 26.01 -12.89 -5.48
CA PRO A 630 24.81 -12.12 -5.81
C PRO A 630 25.13 -10.99 -6.80
N THR A 631 24.33 -10.85 -7.85
CA THR A 631 24.45 -9.79 -8.87
C THR A 631 23.42 -8.69 -8.65
N VAL A 632 23.74 -7.47 -9.06
CA VAL A 632 22.79 -6.33 -9.04
C VAL A 632 22.48 -5.91 -10.47
N VAL A 633 21.20 -5.65 -10.75
CA VAL A 633 20.74 -5.31 -12.10
C VAL A 633 21.37 -4.01 -12.62
N ASN A 634 21.95 -4.11 -13.82
CA ASN A 634 22.72 -3.08 -14.55
C ASN A 634 24.03 -2.66 -13.85
N GLU A 635 24.68 -3.56 -13.14
CA GLU A 635 26.12 -3.41 -12.85
C GLU A 635 26.94 -3.43 -14.15
N PRO A 636 28.04 -2.65 -14.25
CA PRO A 636 28.55 -1.68 -13.28
C PRO A 636 27.98 -0.25 -13.47
N LEU A 637 27.32 0.02 -14.60
CA LEU A 637 26.84 1.36 -15.00
C LEU A 637 25.33 1.48 -14.82
N PHE A 638 24.93 2.02 -13.67
CA PHE A 638 23.53 2.01 -13.23
C PHE A 638 22.54 2.95 -13.99
N SER A 639 22.93 3.63 -15.07
CA SER A 639 22.23 4.82 -15.61
C SER A 639 21.43 4.68 -16.92
N ASN A 640 21.52 3.58 -17.68
CA ASN A 640 21.01 3.55 -19.07
C ASN A 640 19.49 3.32 -19.23
N PHE A 641 18.72 3.22 -18.14
CA PHE A 641 17.31 2.81 -18.18
C PHE A 641 16.33 3.76 -17.47
N ASP A 642 16.80 4.87 -16.89
CA ASP A 642 15.94 5.82 -16.19
C ASP A 642 15.18 6.71 -17.19
N GLN A 643 13.86 6.52 -17.25
CA GLN A 643 13.00 7.27 -18.16
C GLN A 643 12.66 8.65 -17.60
N SER A 644 12.54 9.64 -18.50
CA SER A 644 11.98 10.94 -18.18
C SER A 644 10.46 10.91 -18.34
N ILE A 645 9.73 11.65 -17.51
CA ILE A 645 8.30 11.91 -17.70
C ILE A 645 8.08 13.41 -17.95
N SER A 646 7.13 13.72 -18.84
CA SER A 646 6.70 15.08 -19.16
C SER A 646 5.21 15.26 -18.90
N ALA A 647 4.82 16.42 -18.37
CA ALA A 647 3.42 16.77 -18.17
C ALA A 647 2.73 17.03 -19.51
N ARG A 648 1.55 16.41 -19.69
CA ARG A 648 0.60 16.84 -20.73
C ARG A 648 0.06 18.22 -20.34
N SER A 649 -0.21 19.07 -21.33
CA SER A 649 -0.54 20.51 -21.21
C SER A 649 -1.35 20.89 -19.96
N SER A 650 -0.96 22.00 -19.31
CA SER A 650 -1.55 22.65 -18.12
C SER A 650 -2.63 21.83 -17.40
N SER A 651 -2.19 20.97 -16.47
CA SER A 651 -3.08 20.14 -15.63
C SER A 651 -4.18 21.02 -15.02
N ARG A 652 -5.44 20.78 -15.42
CA ARG A 652 -6.64 21.47 -14.89
C ARG A 652 -6.77 21.34 -13.36
N THR A 653 -6.01 20.42 -12.77
CA THR A 653 -6.02 20.02 -11.36
C THR A 653 -5.33 21.01 -10.41
N LEU A 654 -4.53 21.95 -10.94
CA LEU A 654 -3.84 22.97 -10.12
C LEU A 654 -4.78 23.99 -9.45
N ASN A 655 -6.03 24.08 -9.89
CA ASN A 655 -7.04 24.97 -9.32
C ASN A 655 -7.50 24.55 -7.90
N HIS A 656 -7.16 23.34 -7.46
CA HIS A 656 -7.61 22.76 -6.19
C HIS A 656 -6.47 22.44 -5.19
N LEU A 657 -5.32 23.12 -5.30
CA LEU A 657 -4.19 22.95 -4.36
C LEU A 657 -4.49 23.34 -2.89
N GLN A 658 -5.72 23.66 -2.52
CA GLN A 658 -6.06 24.10 -1.15
C GLN A 658 -5.96 22.99 -0.09
N THR A 659 -5.93 21.72 -0.50
CA THR A 659 -5.94 20.56 0.39
C THR A 659 -4.55 20.28 0.96
N ILE A 660 -4.44 20.42 2.29
CA ILE A 660 -3.29 19.94 3.07
C ILE A 660 -3.86 18.91 4.04
N THR A 661 -3.37 17.68 3.94
CA THR A 661 -3.79 16.61 4.86
C THR A 661 -2.75 16.46 5.96
N ILE A 662 -3.16 16.67 7.22
CA ILE A 662 -2.32 16.47 8.40
C ILE A 662 -2.63 15.09 8.98
N GLY A 663 -1.61 14.26 9.16
CA GLY A 663 -1.74 12.98 9.84
C GLY A 663 -1.50 13.10 11.34
N SER A 664 -2.12 12.22 12.11
CA SER A 664 -1.68 11.95 13.48
C SER A 664 -0.32 11.26 13.43
N ASN A 665 0.72 11.90 13.98
CA ASN A 665 2.08 11.38 14.25
C ASN A 665 2.50 10.20 13.34
N LEU A 666 3.06 10.53 12.17
CA LEU A 666 3.48 9.61 11.10
C LEU A 666 4.72 8.76 11.45
N CYS A 667 4.73 8.16 12.63
CA CYS A 667 5.86 7.35 13.07
C CYS A 667 5.94 5.99 12.36
N SER A 668 4.98 5.64 11.47
CA SER A 668 5.11 4.45 10.62
C SER A 668 4.44 4.47 9.23
N ILE A 669 5.25 4.48 8.16
CA ILE A 669 4.85 4.00 6.82
C ILE A 669 4.78 2.47 6.88
N LEU A 670 3.58 1.92 6.92
CA LEU A 670 3.37 0.46 6.78
C LEU A 670 3.26 0.06 5.31
N SER A 671 2.83 0.97 4.44
CA SER A 671 2.61 0.72 3.02
C SER A 671 2.98 1.94 2.18
N SER A 672 3.21 1.75 0.88
CA SER A 672 3.42 2.83 -0.08
C SER A 672 2.38 2.79 -1.18
N LEU A 673 2.06 3.95 -1.76
CA LEU A 673 1.20 4.05 -2.95
C LEU A 673 1.86 3.49 -4.23
N PHE A 674 3.18 3.30 -4.25
CA PHE A 674 3.93 3.06 -5.50
C PHE A 674 4.67 1.73 -5.56
N VAL A 675 4.87 1.04 -4.43
CA VAL A 675 5.62 -0.24 -4.39
C VAL A 675 4.82 -1.35 -3.71
N LYS A 676 5.18 -2.61 -3.98
CA LYS A 676 4.59 -3.78 -3.30
C LYS A 676 4.97 -3.79 -1.83
N PHE A 677 4.01 -4.20 -0.99
CA PHE A 677 4.25 -4.40 0.43
C PHE A 677 5.36 -5.41 0.69
N ASP A 678 5.30 -6.60 0.09
CA ASP A 678 6.27 -7.68 0.33
C ASP A 678 7.72 -7.25 0.00
N ASP A 679 7.88 -6.47 -1.08
CA ASP A 679 9.19 -5.96 -1.47
C ASP A 679 9.66 -4.85 -0.52
N LEU A 680 8.75 -3.96 -0.08
CA LEU A 680 9.04 -2.93 0.91
C LEU A 680 9.46 -3.54 2.26
N GLU A 681 8.75 -4.57 2.71
CA GLU A 681 9.07 -5.34 3.91
C GLU A 681 10.44 -6.01 3.78
N THR A 682 10.72 -6.62 2.63
CA THR A 682 12.03 -7.22 2.32
C THR A 682 13.15 -6.18 2.39
N LEU A 683 12.94 -4.99 1.81
CA LEU A 683 13.92 -3.90 1.87
C LEU A 683 14.21 -3.50 3.32
N TYR A 684 13.18 -3.28 4.14
CA TYR A 684 13.36 -2.89 5.53
C TYR A 684 14.10 -3.95 6.34
N LYS A 685 13.73 -5.23 6.19
CA LYS A 685 14.44 -6.34 6.83
C LYS A 685 15.91 -6.36 6.44
N LYS A 686 16.22 -6.16 5.16
CA LYS A 686 17.60 -6.16 4.66
C LYS A 686 18.41 -4.95 5.14
N ARG A 687 17.78 -3.77 5.25
CA ARG A 687 18.41 -2.58 5.86
C ARG A 687 18.76 -2.82 7.32
N GLU A 688 17.84 -3.41 8.10
CA GLU A 688 18.03 -3.71 9.52
C GLU A 688 19.09 -4.79 9.75
N GLU A 689 19.02 -5.90 9.01
CA GLU A 689 20.01 -6.98 9.02
C GLU A 689 21.42 -6.43 8.74
N TYR A 690 21.56 -5.63 7.69
CA TYR A 690 22.83 -5.02 7.32
C TYR A 690 23.38 -4.12 8.45
N ILE A 691 22.55 -3.29 9.08
CA ILE A 691 22.99 -2.42 10.17
C ILE A 691 23.39 -3.22 11.41
N SER A 692 22.62 -4.24 11.78
CA SER A 692 22.95 -5.12 12.90
C SER A 692 24.30 -5.79 12.71
N MET A 693 24.64 -6.19 11.48
CA MET A 693 25.95 -6.75 11.16
C MET A 693 27.05 -5.69 11.13
N MET A 694 26.77 -4.48 10.64
CA MET A 694 27.70 -3.34 10.62
C MET A 694 28.11 -2.89 12.03
N GLY A 695 27.20 -2.91 13.00
CA GLY A 695 27.50 -2.57 14.40
C GLY A 695 28.57 -3.47 15.03
N ASN A 696 28.71 -4.70 14.52
CA ASN A 696 29.69 -5.70 14.98
C ASN A 696 30.98 -5.71 14.16
N HIS A 697 30.98 -5.12 12.96
CA HIS A 697 32.12 -5.13 12.05
C HIS A 697 32.49 -3.71 11.62
N GLN A 698 33.66 -3.21 12.05
CA GLN A 698 34.26 -2.03 11.45
C GLN A 698 34.59 -2.32 9.98
N LEU A 699 33.67 -1.99 9.07
CA LEU A 699 33.91 -2.06 7.63
C LEU A 699 34.78 -0.88 7.20
N GLN A 700 36.05 -0.94 7.58
CA GLN A 700 37.10 -0.36 6.78
C GLN A 700 37.32 -1.27 5.55
N ARG A 701 37.13 -0.72 4.35
CA ARG A 701 37.69 -1.18 3.06
C ARG A 701 36.97 -2.29 2.27
N SER A 702 35.64 -2.30 2.15
CA SER A 702 35.00 -3.15 1.11
C SER A 702 34.98 -2.41 -0.24
N LYS A 703 35.53 -3.00 -1.31
CA LYS A 703 35.53 -2.43 -2.69
C LYS A 703 34.44 -3.07 -3.56
N ILE A 704 33.21 -3.19 -3.04
CA ILE A 704 32.14 -3.98 -3.66
C ILE A 704 31.55 -3.22 -4.86
N PHE A 705 31.37 -1.91 -4.71
CA PHE A 705 30.81 -1.03 -5.74
C PHE A 705 31.75 0.11 -6.10
N ILE A 706 31.52 0.74 -7.26
CA ILE A 706 32.28 1.92 -7.71
C ILE A 706 32.21 3.05 -6.67
N SER A 707 31.06 3.23 -6.01
CA SER A 707 30.87 4.21 -4.93
C SER A 707 31.85 4.03 -3.78
N ASP A 708 32.13 2.79 -3.39
CA ASP A 708 33.05 2.49 -2.28
C ASP A 708 34.48 2.90 -2.64
N GLN A 709 34.85 2.70 -3.91
CA GLN A 709 36.17 3.05 -4.42
C GLN A 709 36.34 4.56 -4.60
N LEU A 710 35.30 5.28 -5.04
CA LEU A 710 35.28 6.75 -5.09
C LEU A 710 35.45 7.36 -3.69
N GLU A 711 34.81 6.75 -2.68
CA GLU A 711 34.97 7.18 -1.29
C GLU A 711 36.40 6.97 -0.78
N LEU A 712 37.02 5.83 -1.12
CA LEU A 712 38.43 5.56 -0.81
C LEU A 712 39.37 6.56 -1.48
N LEU A 713 39.18 6.84 -2.77
CA LEU A 713 39.97 7.86 -3.49
C LEU A 713 39.84 9.25 -2.84
N ASN A 714 38.62 9.65 -2.49
CA ASN A 714 38.35 10.91 -1.79
C ASN A 714 39.09 10.98 -0.44
N LYS A 715 39.12 9.86 0.32
CA LYS A 715 39.88 9.76 1.57
C LYS A 715 41.39 9.86 1.33
N GLU A 716 41.94 9.11 0.36
CA GLU A 716 43.38 9.12 0.05
C GLU A 716 43.89 10.49 -0.41
N GLU A 717 43.12 11.21 -1.24
CA GLU A 717 43.52 12.53 -1.71
C GLU A 717 43.42 13.61 -0.63
N ARG A 718 42.49 13.48 0.34
CA ARG A 718 42.47 14.33 1.54
C ARG A 718 43.76 14.24 2.35
N TYR A 719 44.40 13.07 2.38
CA TYR A 719 45.68 12.88 3.11
C TYR A 719 46.90 13.37 2.33
N ARG A 720 46.83 13.51 1.00
CA ARG A 720 47.97 13.94 0.16
C ARG A 720 48.08 15.46 -0.03
N ASN A 721 47.03 16.23 0.27
CA ASN A 721 47.01 17.66 0.00
C ASN A 721 47.68 18.49 1.11
N ILE A 722 48.95 18.84 0.89
CA ILE A 722 49.78 19.69 1.77
C ILE A 722 49.48 21.20 1.55
N HIS A 723 48.66 21.59 0.55
CA HIS A 723 48.51 22.99 0.10
C HIS A 723 47.09 23.59 0.27
N GLY A 724 46.22 23.00 1.11
CA GLY A 724 44.98 23.67 1.55
C GLY A 724 43.84 23.80 0.52
N ILE A 725 43.98 23.28 -0.71
CA ILE A 725 42.88 23.21 -1.69
C ILE A 725 42.14 21.88 -1.51
N TYR A 726 40.97 21.90 -0.88
CA TYR A 726 40.12 20.73 -0.75
C TYR A 726 39.40 20.46 -2.07
N ILE A 727 39.59 19.28 -2.66
CA ILE A 727 38.84 18.85 -3.86
C ILE A 727 37.78 17.83 -3.43
N HIS A 728 36.50 18.12 -3.68
CA HIS A 728 35.39 17.25 -3.33
C HIS A 728 35.05 16.28 -4.48
N PHE A 729 36.02 15.41 -4.82
CA PHE A 729 35.98 14.53 -5.98
C PHE A 729 34.68 13.74 -6.16
N GLN A 730 34.18 13.11 -5.10
CA GLN A 730 33.00 12.24 -5.18
C GLN A 730 31.77 12.98 -5.73
N THR A 731 31.51 14.20 -5.27
CA THR A 731 30.37 15.01 -5.73
C THR A 731 30.60 15.61 -7.11
N ALA A 732 31.83 16.01 -7.44
CA ALA A 732 32.16 16.44 -8.80
C ALA A 732 31.87 15.34 -9.84
N PHE A 733 32.24 14.09 -9.51
CA PHE A 733 31.93 12.91 -10.32
C PHE A 733 30.43 12.63 -10.46
N GLN A 734 29.66 12.85 -9.40
CA GLN A 734 28.20 12.73 -9.47
C GLN A 734 27.63 13.70 -10.51
N LEU A 735 28.02 14.97 -10.48
CA LEU A 735 27.55 15.93 -11.48
C LEU A 735 28.06 15.61 -12.89
N ALA A 736 29.33 15.22 -13.05
CA ALA A 736 29.87 14.81 -14.36
C ALA A 736 29.08 13.65 -14.98
N SER A 737 28.69 12.67 -14.15
CA SER A 737 27.85 11.56 -14.58
C SER A 737 26.46 12.05 -15.01
N LEU A 738 25.85 12.98 -14.27
CA LEU A 738 24.52 13.52 -14.60
C LEU A 738 24.59 14.38 -15.87
N ASP A 739 25.62 15.22 -16.02
CA ASP A 739 25.77 16.11 -17.16
C ASP A 739 25.99 15.33 -18.46
N LYS A 740 26.73 14.22 -18.41
CA LYS A 740 26.86 13.30 -19.55
C LYS A 740 25.52 12.74 -20.04
N ILE A 741 24.59 12.50 -19.11
CA ILE A 741 23.27 11.92 -19.41
C ILE A 741 22.29 12.99 -19.88
N PHE A 742 22.24 14.12 -19.17
CA PHE A 742 21.19 15.13 -19.32
C PHE A 742 21.60 16.37 -20.09
N GLN A 743 22.90 16.56 -20.35
CA GLN A 743 23.46 17.74 -21.03
C GLN A 743 23.02 19.05 -20.37
N LEU A 744 23.16 19.11 -19.05
CA LEU A 744 22.76 20.22 -18.20
C LEU A 744 23.57 21.49 -18.52
N THR A 745 24.84 21.32 -18.90
CA THR A 745 25.74 22.44 -19.22
C THR A 745 25.71 22.86 -20.69
N SER A 746 25.25 21.99 -21.59
CA SER A 746 25.21 22.26 -23.04
C SER A 746 23.94 22.99 -23.50
N THR A 747 22.89 22.96 -22.69
CA THR A 747 21.57 23.52 -23.02
C THR A 747 21.49 24.97 -22.53
N ASN A 748 22.17 25.90 -23.19
CA ASN A 748 22.03 27.32 -22.85
C ASN A 748 20.82 27.92 -23.59
N PRO A 749 19.69 28.24 -22.91
CA PRO A 749 18.45 28.67 -23.56
C PRO A 749 18.56 30.00 -24.31
N ASN A 750 19.63 30.77 -24.08
CA ASN A 750 19.80 32.12 -24.65
C ASN A 750 21.01 32.27 -25.60
N ASN A 751 21.69 31.18 -26.00
CA ASN A 751 22.96 31.26 -26.74
C ASN A 751 24.04 32.14 -26.06
N SER A 752 23.91 32.41 -24.76
CA SER A 752 24.98 33.12 -24.03
C SER A 752 26.18 32.19 -23.87
N SER A 753 27.38 32.73 -23.87
CA SER A 753 28.59 31.98 -23.51
C SER A 753 28.73 31.80 -21.99
N HIS A 754 27.74 32.21 -21.19
CA HIS A 754 27.85 32.37 -19.74
C HIS A 754 26.79 31.58 -18.98
N LEU A 755 27.22 30.65 -18.14
CA LEU A 755 26.36 29.80 -17.32
C LEU A 755 26.26 30.39 -15.90
N SER A 756 25.09 30.35 -15.26
CA SER A 756 24.96 30.78 -13.86
C SER A 756 24.25 29.74 -13.01
N PHE A 757 24.69 29.57 -11.77
CA PHE A 757 24.20 28.50 -10.91
C PHE A 757 24.10 28.88 -9.42
N ILE A 758 23.20 28.21 -8.70
CA ILE A 758 23.10 28.25 -7.24
C ILE A 758 23.26 26.83 -6.68
N ILE A 759 24.03 26.68 -5.60
CA ILE A 759 24.11 25.46 -4.79
C ILE A 759 23.57 25.78 -3.38
N ASP A 760 22.44 25.19 -3.03
CA ASP A 760 21.67 25.46 -1.79
C ASP A 760 22.31 24.85 -0.53
N ASN A 761 23.45 24.15 -0.64
CA ASN A 761 24.19 23.61 0.50
C ASN A 761 25.66 23.30 0.23
N LYS A 762 26.45 23.22 1.30
CA LYS A 762 27.88 22.91 1.25
C LYS A 762 28.24 21.47 0.88
N SER A 763 27.30 20.52 0.93
CA SER A 763 27.61 19.11 0.65
C SER A 763 27.89 18.87 -0.84
N LEU A 764 27.41 19.75 -1.72
CA LEU A 764 27.59 19.67 -3.16
C LEU A 764 28.68 20.61 -3.69
N THR A 765 29.64 21.05 -2.88
CA THR A 765 30.72 21.95 -3.33
C THR A 765 31.50 21.42 -4.54
N GLY A 766 31.69 20.10 -4.67
CA GLY A 766 32.32 19.52 -5.86
C GLY A 766 31.53 19.73 -7.16
N PHE A 767 30.23 20.07 -7.11
CA PHE A 767 29.47 20.44 -8.30
C PHE A 767 29.97 21.78 -8.87
N ALA A 768 30.30 22.75 -8.01
CA ALA A 768 30.87 24.02 -8.45
C ALA A 768 32.24 23.81 -9.10
N GLU A 769 33.08 22.95 -8.53
CA GLU A 769 34.38 22.58 -9.11
C GLU A 769 34.23 22.03 -10.53
N TYR A 770 33.28 21.10 -10.73
CA TYR A 770 33.00 20.54 -12.05
C TYR A 770 32.51 21.60 -13.06
N LEU A 771 31.61 22.50 -12.64
CA LEU A 771 31.05 23.52 -13.52
C LEU A 771 32.11 24.55 -13.95
N VAL A 772 32.96 24.99 -13.01
CA VAL A 772 34.10 25.88 -13.30
C VAL A 772 35.06 25.21 -14.27
N TRP A 773 35.37 23.93 -14.05
CA TRP A 773 36.23 23.14 -14.94
C TRP A 773 35.62 23.00 -16.35
N GLN A 774 34.34 22.64 -16.45
CA GLN A 774 33.67 22.36 -17.72
C GLN A 774 33.49 23.63 -18.58
N GLN A 775 33.24 24.78 -17.95
CA GLN A 775 32.95 26.05 -18.64
C GLN A 775 34.15 27.01 -18.73
N GLN A 776 35.34 26.58 -18.30
CA GLN A 776 36.60 27.37 -18.40
C GLN A 776 36.44 28.80 -17.85
N TYR A 777 35.87 28.95 -16.65
CA TYR A 777 35.62 30.22 -15.94
C TYR A 777 34.51 31.14 -16.49
N HIS A 778 33.77 30.77 -17.54
CA HIS A 778 32.56 31.48 -17.98
C HIS A 778 31.31 31.09 -17.17
N VAL A 779 31.45 31.10 -15.84
CA VAL A 779 30.41 30.71 -14.90
C VAL A 779 30.28 31.71 -13.76
N ASP A 780 29.04 32.05 -13.38
CA ASP A 780 28.75 32.77 -12.13
C ASP A 780 28.05 31.83 -11.16
N GLY A 781 28.65 31.60 -10.00
CA GLY A 781 28.14 30.66 -9.00
C GLY A 781 27.85 31.30 -7.65
N LEU A 782 26.76 30.86 -7.01
CA LEU A 782 26.50 31.14 -5.60
C LEU A 782 26.41 29.82 -4.82
N ILE A 783 27.18 29.70 -3.73
CA ILE A 783 27.10 28.57 -2.79
C ILE A 783 26.53 29.08 -1.46
N LEU A 784 25.51 28.39 -0.95
CA LEU A 784 24.94 28.66 0.36
C LEU A 784 25.64 27.82 1.44
N SER A 785 26.29 28.48 2.39
CA SER A 785 27.01 27.86 3.51
C SER A 785 27.13 28.81 4.70
N ASP A 786 27.00 28.27 5.91
CA ASP A 786 27.17 29.01 7.17
C ASP A 786 28.65 29.26 7.55
N LEU A 787 29.59 28.63 6.83
CA LEU A 787 31.02 28.72 7.12
C LEU A 787 31.69 29.78 6.24
N TYR A 788 32.28 30.80 6.87
CA TYR A 788 33.09 31.87 6.25
C TYR A 788 34.44 31.40 5.70
N ASN A 789 34.77 30.11 5.81
CA ASN A 789 36.05 29.60 5.30
C ASN A 789 36.02 29.61 3.77
N SER A 790 36.77 30.56 3.23
CA SER A 790 37.11 30.74 1.83
C SER A 790 37.60 29.43 1.20
N PHE A 791 36.74 28.80 0.40
CA PHE A 791 37.15 27.83 -0.60
C PHE A 791 37.34 28.60 -1.91
N PRO A 792 38.58 28.90 -2.35
CA PRO A 792 38.78 29.56 -3.62
C PRO A 792 38.58 28.52 -4.74
N ILE A 793 37.32 28.25 -5.09
CA ILE A 793 36.99 27.42 -6.26
C ILE A 793 37.24 28.24 -7.54
N SER A 794 36.82 29.52 -7.54
CA SER A 794 37.09 30.54 -8.56
C SER A 794 36.68 31.91 -8.01
N SER A 795 37.24 33.01 -8.53
CA SER A 795 36.74 34.38 -8.26
C SER A 795 35.28 34.57 -8.71
N SER A 796 34.81 33.75 -9.64
CA SER A 796 33.44 33.76 -10.17
C SER A 796 32.42 32.98 -9.31
N VAL A 797 32.85 32.34 -8.22
CA VAL A 797 31.97 31.59 -7.31
C VAL A 797 31.97 32.23 -5.93
N ILE A 798 30.83 32.75 -5.51
CA ILE A 798 30.66 33.46 -4.24
C ILE A 798 30.01 32.53 -3.22
N CYS A 799 30.48 32.58 -1.97
CA CYS A 799 29.86 31.88 -0.85
C CYS A 799 29.08 32.88 0.02
N LYS A 800 27.80 32.59 0.32
CA LYS A 800 26.95 33.41 1.22
C LYS A 800 26.14 32.51 2.14
N SER A 801 25.62 33.04 3.24
CA SER A 801 24.69 32.31 4.11
C SER A 801 23.25 32.31 3.56
N GLN A 802 22.90 33.28 2.70
CA GLN A 802 21.56 33.44 2.13
C GLN A 802 21.61 34.06 0.73
N ILE A 803 20.52 33.91 -0.02
CA ILE A 803 20.32 34.51 -1.34
C ILE A 803 19.82 35.95 -1.14
N ASP A 804 20.45 36.92 -1.80
CA ASP A 804 20.00 38.32 -1.76
C ASP A 804 18.66 38.49 -2.48
N GLN A 805 17.81 39.40 -2.00
CA GLN A 805 16.49 39.67 -2.62
C GLN A 805 16.57 40.06 -4.10
N ASN A 806 17.67 40.69 -4.51
CA ASN A 806 17.92 41.16 -5.87
C ASN A 806 18.89 40.26 -6.65
N HIS A 807 19.18 39.05 -6.17
CA HIS A 807 20.08 38.13 -6.88
C HIS A 807 19.48 37.79 -8.26
N PRO A 808 20.26 37.85 -9.35
CA PRO A 808 19.77 37.51 -10.67
C PRO A 808 19.32 36.05 -10.72
N LYS A 809 18.35 35.78 -11.59
CA LYS A 809 17.92 34.42 -11.85
C LYS A 809 19.03 33.61 -12.54
N VAL A 810 19.08 32.33 -12.23
CA VAL A 810 20.15 31.41 -12.65
C VAL A 810 19.68 30.34 -13.63
N HIS A 811 20.62 29.71 -14.31
CA HIS A 811 20.35 28.63 -15.25
C HIS A 811 20.26 27.27 -14.55
N LEU A 812 21.05 27.05 -13.51
CA LEU A 812 21.10 25.80 -12.75
C LEU A 812 20.88 26.04 -11.26
N PHE A 813 20.06 25.20 -10.64
CA PHE A 813 19.86 25.21 -9.18
C PHE A 813 20.11 23.80 -8.64
N PHE A 814 20.99 23.69 -7.64
CA PHE A 814 21.39 22.43 -7.03
C PHE A 814 21.02 22.40 -5.56
N SER A 815 20.55 21.24 -5.09
CA SER A 815 20.26 21.03 -3.67
C SER A 815 20.54 19.59 -3.28
N ASP A 816 20.94 19.38 -2.03
CA ASP A 816 21.07 18.05 -1.44
C ASP A 816 20.22 17.93 -0.17
N LEU A 817 19.12 17.20 -0.35
CA LEU A 817 18.11 16.93 0.64
C LEU A 817 18.23 15.49 1.18
N SER A 818 19.38 14.84 0.98
CA SER A 818 19.68 13.53 1.59
C SER A 818 20.34 13.63 2.96
N ILE A 819 20.72 14.84 3.38
CA ILE A 819 21.36 15.10 4.68
C ILE A 819 20.35 14.85 5.81
N LEU A 820 20.68 13.94 6.72
CA LEU A 820 19.83 13.62 7.87
C LEU A 820 20.26 14.38 9.13
N PRO A 821 19.34 14.63 10.08
CA PRO A 821 19.67 15.28 11.35
C PRO A 821 20.74 14.50 12.12
N ILE A 822 21.70 15.24 12.69
CA ILE A 822 22.73 14.68 13.58
C ILE A 822 22.16 14.63 15.00
N ASN A 823 22.47 13.58 15.77
CA ASN A 823 22.03 13.36 17.17
C ASN A 823 20.56 12.95 17.37
N ILE A 824 19.91 12.38 16.35
CA ILE A 824 18.58 11.78 16.47
C ILE A 824 18.66 10.32 16.04
N GLU A 825 18.00 9.42 16.77
CA GLU A 825 17.86 8.03 16.35
C GLU A 825 16.99 7.97 15.09
N ILE A 826 17.62 7.73 13.95
CA ILE A 826 16.94 7.72 12.65
C ILE A 826 16.24 6.38 12.46
N ASN A 827 14.91 6.40 12.52
CA ASN A 827 14.11 5.29 11.99
C ASN A 827 14.29 5.19 10.46
N ARG A 828 15.04 4.18 10.02
CA ARG A 828 15.39 3.96 8.61
C ARG A 828 14.25 3.41 7.76
N ARG A 829 13.14 2.99 8.38
CA ARG A 829 11.91 2.68 7.65
C ARG A 829 11.29 3.96 7.08
N TYR A 830 11.45 5.10 7.78
CA TYR A 830 10.75 6.37 7.50
C TYR A 830 11.70 7.54 7.29
N ILE A 831 12.71 7.32 6.46
CA ILE A 831 13.81 8.27 6.28
C ILE A 831 13.36 9.59 5.61
N GLU A 832 12.24 9.57 4.87
CA GLU A 832 11.68 10.74 4.18
C GLU A 832 11.15 11.83 5.11
N GLN A 833 10.77 11.48 6.35
CA GLN A 833 10.11 12.42 7.24
C GLN A 833 11.02 13.56 7.71
N TYR A 834 12.33 13.31 7.78
CA TYR A 834 13.28 14.22 8.42
C TYR A 834 13.56 15.49 7.58
N ASN A 835 13.32 15.44 6.27
CA ASN A 835 13.73 16.51 5.34
C ASN A 835 12.54 17.22 4.67
N LYS A 836 11.30 17.00 5.12
CA LYS A 836 10.08 17.60 4.55
C LYS A 836 10.15 19.12 4.44
N ARG A 837 10.63 19.79 5.49
CA ARG A 837 10.74 21.26 5.50
C ARG A 837 11.78 21.76 4.50
N GLN A 838 12.95 21.10 4.43
CA GLN A 838 14.02 21.47 3.51
C GLN A 838 13.62 21.23 2.04
N LEU A 839 12.86 20.16 1.77
CA LEU A 839 12.21 19.93 0.47
C LEU A 839 11.39 21.15 0.03
N ILE A 840 10.47 21.62 0.87
CA ILE A 840 9.60 22.75 0.54
C ILE A 840 10.43 24.02 0.27
N ILE A 841 11.41 24.33 1.14
CA ILE A 841 12.27 25.52 1.01
C ILE A 841 13.06 25.48 -0.30
N SER A 842 13.76 24.38 -0.55
CA SER A 842 14.62 24.22 -1.74
C SER A 842 13.82 24.33 -3.04
N CYS A 843 12.64 23.71 -3.11
CA CYS A 843 11.77 23.83 -4.28
C CYS A 843 11.22 25.23 -4.49
N GLN A 844 10.79 25.91 -3.43
CA GLN A 844 10.34 27.30 -3.55
C GLN A 844 11.47 28.19 -4.07
N ARG A 845 12.70 28.02 -3.55
CA ARG A 845 13.88 28.75 -4.04
C ARG A 845 14.18 28.43 -5.50
N ALA A 846 14.20 27.16 -5.88
CA ALA A 846 14.44 26.75 -7.26
C ALA A 846 13.41 27.36 -8.23
N LEU A 847 12.11 27.28 -7.91
CA LEU A 847 11.04 27.82 -8.76
C LEU A 847 11.06 29.35 -8.88
N THR A 848 11.61 30.06 -7.90
CA THR A 848 11.70 31.53 -7.91
C THR A 848 12.99 32.04 -8.53
N MET A 849 14.11 31.33 -8.35
CA MET A 849 15.45 31.75 -8.78
C MET A 849 15.84 31.25 -10.17
N LEU A 850 15.14 30.28 -10.76
CA LEU A 850 15.48 29.78 -12.10
C LEU A 850 14.93 30.68 -13.22
N ASN A 851 15.73 30.81 -14.28
CA ASN A 851 15.34 31.40 -15.56
C ASN A 851 14.34 30.49 -16.31
N ASN A 852 13.64 31.05 -17.31
CA ASN A 852 12.87 30.24 -18.26
C ASN A 852 13.81 29.23 -18.93
N GLY A 853 13.41 27.95 -18.96
CA GLY A 853 14.26 26.88 -19.48
C GLY A 853 15.40 26.42 -18.55
N GLY A 854 15.53 26.98 -17.34
CA GLY A 854 16.53 26.56 -16.35
C GLY A 854 16.27 25.15 -15.79
N HIS A 855 17.29 24.55 -15.18
CA HIS A 855 17.24 23.18 -14.65
C HIS A 855 17.42 23.15 -13.12
N PHE A 856 16.68 22.26 -12.45
CA PHE A 856 16.80 22.00 -11.02
C PHE A 856 17.27 20.55 -10.80
N VAL A 857 18.35 20.37 -10.05
CA VAL A 857 18.90 19.05 -9.73
C VAL A 857 19.00 18.89 -8.22
N CYS A 858 18.31 17.90 -7.69
CA CYS A 858 18.20 17.71 -6.26
C CYS A 858 18.56 16.29 -5.84
N LYS A 859 19.49 16.12 -4.90
CA LYS A 859 19.73 14.83 -4.24
C LYS A 859 18.63 14.59 -3.19
N ILE A 860 18.00 13.42 -3.21
CA ILE A 860 16.88 13.04 -2.32
C ILE A 860 17.06 11.61 -1.81
N LEU A 861 16.23 11.22 -0.82
CA LEU A 861 16.15 9.86 -0.25
C LEU A 861 14.96 9.10 -0.84
N ASP A 862 14.32 8.23 -0.04
CA ASP A 862 12.92 7.74 -0.14
C ASP A 862 12.04 8.45 -1.21
N THR A 863 11.43 7.76 -2.19
CA THR A 863 10.32 8.32 -3.01
C THR A 863 9.03 7.53 -2.78
N LEU A 864 8.86 7.02 -1.58
CA LEU A 864 7.81 6.06 -1.21
C LEU A 864 6.59 6.77 -0.63
N THR A 865 6.77 7.97 -0.03
CA THR A 865 5.68 8.72 0.61
C THR A 865 4.83 9.53 -0.37
N ARG A 866 3.54 9.69 -0.04
CA ARG A 866 2.62 10.64 -0.70
C ARG A 866 3.10 12.08 -0.58
N PHE A 867 3.78 12.43 0.52
CA PHE A 867 4.38 13.75 0.68
C PHE A 867 5.43 14.00 -0.40
N THR A 868 6.41 13.10 -0.54
CA THR A 868 7.48 13.22 -1.54
C THR A 868 6.93 13.10 -2.96
N ALA A 869 5.95 12.23 -3.21
CA ALA A 869 5.29 12.16 -4.51
C ALA A 869 4.51 13.44 -4.84
N GLY A 870 3.85 14.07 -3.86
CA GLY A 870 3.21 15.37 -4.03
C GLY A 870 4.20 16.47 -4.37
N PHE A 871 5.37 16.44 -3.74
CA PHE A 871 6.48 17.34 -4.07
C PHE A 871 6.97 17.14 -5.51
N ILE A 872 7.20 15.90 -5.91
CA ILE A 872 7.58 15.55 -7.28
C ILE A 872 6.48 15.94 -8.27
N TYR A 873 5.20 15.86 -7.90
CA TYR A 873 4.07 16.28 -8.75
C TYR A 873 4.06 17.81 -8.99
N LEU A 874 4.37 18.62 -7.99
CA LEU A 874 4.48 20.08 -8.16
C LEU A 874 5.63 20.44 -9.13
N LEU A 875 6.75 19.72 -9.05
CA LEU A 875 7.87 19.88 -9.99
C LEU A 875 7.53 19.35 -11.39
N TYR A 876 6.85 18.21 -11.49
CA TYR A 876 6.30 17.66 -12.73
C TYR A 876 5.42 18.68 -13.47
N CYS A 877 4.58 19.42 -12.74
CA CYS A 877 3.77 20.49 -13.30
C CYS A 877 4.64 21.67 -13.80
N SER A 878 5.69 22.01 -13.05
CA SER A 878 6.51 23.21 -13.25
C SER A 878 7.63 23.06 -14.29
N PHE A 879 8.08 21.84 -14.60
CA PHE A 879 9.17 21.58 -15.54
C PHE A 879 8.69 20.81 -16.78
N LYS A 880 9.41 20.91 -17.89
CA LYS A 880 9.09 20.19 -19.13
C LYS A 880 9.30 18.69 -18.98
N SER A 881 10.34 18.28 -18.26
CA SER A 881 10.58 16.87 -17.94
C SER A 881 11.20 16.70 -16.55
N ILE A 882 10.88 15.60 -15.90
CA ILE A 882 11.52 15.18 -14.64
C ILE A 882 12.06 13.76 -14.78
N THR A 883 13.16 13.47 -14.06
CA THR A 883 13.79 12.16 -14.01
C THR A 883 14.28 11.86 -12.60
N ILE A 884 13.89 10.72 -12.04
CA ILE A 884 14.47 10.17 -10.81
C ILE A 884 15.50 9.12 -11.22
N ILE A 885 16.76 9.33 -10.85
CA ILE A 885 17.90 8.52 -11.27
C ILE A 885 18.83 8.22 -10.11
N ARG A 886 19.36 7.00 -10.07
CA ARG A 886 20.48 6.63 -9.20
C ARG A 886 21.72 6.37 -10.07
N PRO A 887 22.62 7.36 -10.25
CA PRO A 887 23.86 7.15 -11.00
C PRO A 887 24.78 6.17 -10.26
N PHE A 888 25.71 5.57 -11.01
CA PHE A 888 26.67 4.59 -10.47
C PHE A 888 27.67 5.15 -9.45
N THR A 889 27.71 6.47 -9.34
CA THR A 889 28.52 7.23 -8.38
C THR A 889 27.88 7.31 -6.99
N LEU A 890 26.64 6.85 -6.83
CA LEU A 890 25.98 6.66 -5.53
C LEU A 890 26.04 5.21 -5.09
N ASP A 891 26.01 5.00 -3.77
CA ASP A 891 25.94 3.66 -3.18
C ASP A 891 24.63 2.96 -3.57
N PRO A 892 24.68 1.83 -4.30
CA PRO A 892 23.47 1.12 -4.70
C PRO A 892 22.71 0.49 -3.53
N ALA A 893 23.36 0.27 -2.38
CA ALA A 893 22.74 -0.23 -1.15
C ALA A 893 22.20 0.89 -0.23
N GLY A 894 22.39 2.17 -0.61
CA GLY A 894 21.85 3.31 0.12
C GLY A 894 20.50 3.80 -0.43
N PRO A 895 19.76 4.66 0.29
CA PRO A 895 18.50 5.27 -0.14
C PRO A 895 18.67 6.47 -1.10
N GLU A 896 19.89 6.93 -1.35
CA GLU A 896 20.15 8.19 -2.06
C GLU A 896 19.89 8.10 -3.56
N ARG A 897 19.41 9.19 -4.18
CA ARG A 897 19.17 9.33 -5.63
C ARG A 897 19.04 10.81 -6.02
N PHE A 898 19.03 11.09 -7.32
CA PHE A 898 18.84 12.44 -7.86
C PHE A 898 17.48 12.58 -8.54
N LEU A 899 16.81 13.69 -8.25
CA LEU A 899 15.69 14.22 -9.02
C LEU A 899 16.21 15.32 -9.94
N VAL A 900 16.15 15.07 -11.25
CA VAL A 900 16.59 16.00 -12.30
C VAL A 900 15.35 16.58 -12.99
N CYS A 901 15.10 17.86 -12.78
CA CYS A 901 14.00 18.61 -13.39
C CYS A 901 14.57 19.53 -14.47
N ARG A 902 14.14 19.32 -15.73
CA ARG A 902 14.68 20.06 -16.88
C ARG A 902 13.68 21.00 -17.50
N GLU A 903 14.20 22.14 -17.93
CA GLU A 903 13.49 23.23 -18.61
C GLU A 903 12.27 23.71 -17.82
N LEU A 904 12.49 24.64 -16.87
CA LEU A 904 11.43 25.30 -16.13
C LEU A 904 10.44 25.97 -17.08
N LYS A 905 9.14 25.68 -16.92
CA LYS A 905 8.06 26.35 -17.63
C LYS A 905 7.81 27.72 -17.00
N TYR A 906 7.99 28.78 -17.78
CA TYR A 906 7.78 30.15 -17.32
C TYR A 906 6.50 30.77 -17.89
N PRO A 907 5.73 31.57 -17.11
CA PRO A 907 5.89 31.77 -15.66
C PRO A 907 5.44 30.54 -14.85
N VAL A 908 6.07 30.34 -13.69
CA VAL A 908 5.61 29.31 -12.73
C VAL A 908 4.21 29.70 -12.27
N HIS A 909 3.33 28.71 -12.15
CA HIS A 909 1.96 28.94 -11.74
C HIS A 909 1.90 29.51 -10.31
N GLN A 910 1.35 30.71 -10.13
CA GLN A 910 1.36 31.42 -8.86
C GLN A 910 0.74 30.63 -7.71
N SER A 911 -0.27 29.79 -7.99
CA SER A 911 -0.89 28.94 -6.96
C SER A 911 0.08 27.92 -6.35
N ILE A 912 1.10 27.47 -7.10
CA ILE A 912 2.13 26.55 -6.58
C ILE A 912 2.98 27.28 -5.55
N ILE A 913 3.45 28.48 -5.87
CA ILE A 913 4.27 29.29 -4.96
C ILE A 913 3.49 29.64 -3.68
N GLN A 914 2.26 30.12 -3.83
CA GLN A 914 1.38 30.43 -2.70
C GLN A 914 1.09 29.21 -1.82
N HIS A 915 1.01 28.03 -2.44
CA HIS A 915 0.80 26.77 -1.71
C HIS A 915 2.04 26.36 -0.91
N LEU A 916 3.23 26.46 -1.50
CA LEU A 916 4.50 26.22 -0.79
C LEU A 916 4.66 27.20 0.39
N ASP A 917 4.33 28.48 0.19
CA ASP A 917 4.31 29.49 1.27
C ASP A 917 3.37 29.11 2.41
N LYS A 918 2.18 28.58 2.09
CA LYS A 918 1.22 28.12 3.08
C LYS A 918 1.78 26.91 3.86
N LEU A 919 2.42 25.97 3.20
CA LEU A 919 3.04 24.80 3.83
C LEU A 919 4.15 25.20 4.81
N LEU A 920 4.99 26.19 4.47
CA LEU A 920 6.05 26.67 5.36
C LEU A 920 5.55 27.36 6.64
N LYS A 921 4.30 27.83 6.65
CA LYS A 921 3.65 28.44 7.82
C LYS A 921 3.06 27.42 8.80
N HIS A 922 3.00 26.13 8.43
CA HIS A 922 2.53 25.09 9.34
C HIS A 922 3.60 24.79 10.42
N GLU A 923 3.18 24.73 11.69
CA GLU A 923 4.08 24.47 12.82
C GLU A 923 4.68 23.05 12.81
N LYS A 924 3.92 22.05 12.33
CA LYS A 924 4.30 20.63 12.35
C LYS A 924 4.34 20.02 10.96
N ILE A 925 5.29 20.46 10.13
CA ILE A 925 5.45 20.03 8.73
C ILE A 925 5.74 18.52 8.63
N GLU A 926 6.43 17.96 9.62
CA GLU A 926 6.72 16.53 9.74
C GLU A 926 5.44 15.67 9.70
N ASN A 927 4.32 16.19 10.20
CA ASN A 927 3.03 15.51 10.25
C ASN A 927 2.19 15.66 8.97
N ILE A 928 2.65 16.43 7.99
CA ILE A 928 1.92 16.59 6.72
C ILE A 928 2.05 15.31 5.90
N LEU A 929 0.91 14.68 5.60
CA LEU A 929 0.81 13.45 4.79
C LEU A 929 0.86 13.76 3.31
N GLU A 930 0.07 14.74 2.90
CA GLU A 930 -0.22 15.05 1.51
C GLU A 930 -0.16 16.56 1.33
N ILE A 931 0.60 16.98 0.32
CA ILE A 931 0.69 18.37 -0.10
C ILE A 931 -0.05 18.62 -1.42
N VAL A 932 -0.62 17.59 -2.03
CA VAL A 932 -1.50 17.71 -3.18
C VAL A 932 -2.69 16.75 -2.99
N PRO A 933 -3.87 17.05 -3.56
CA PRO A 933 -4.98 16.12 -3.54
C PRO A 933 -4.59 14.75 -4.10
N LEU A 934 -5.07 13.67 -3.48
CA LEU A 934 -4.77 12.32 -3.92
C LEU A 934 -5.07 12.08 -5.42
N LYS A 935 -6.13 12.70 -5.96
CA LYS A 935 -6.48 12.64 -7.39
C LYS A 935 -5.32 13.04 -8.32
N CYS A 936 -4.39 13.87 -7.86
CA CYS A 936 -3.16 14.21 -8.59
C CYS A 936 -2.16 13.05 -8.61
N LEU A 937 -1.99 12.36 -7.48
CA LEU A 937 -1.00 11.29 -7.32
C LEU A 937 -1.39 10.00 -8.05
N ILE A 938 -2.69 9.78 -8.24
CA ILE A 938 -3.26 8.63 -8.98
C ILE A 938 -3.54 8.98 -10.45
N GLU A 939 -3.03 10.10 -10.95
CA GLU A 939 -3.08 10.41 -12.38
C GLU A 939 -2.31 9.31 -13.16
N PRO A 940 -2.93 8.59 -14.13
CA PRO A 940 -2.38 7.34 -14.64
C PRO A 940 -0.92 7.42 -15.13
N GLN A 941 -0.55 8.49 -15.85
CA GLN A 941 0.81 8.64 -16.36
C GLN A 941 1.83 8.90 -15.24
N PHE A 942 1.48 9.73 -14.26
CA PHE A 942 2.33 10.07 -13.13
C PHE A 942 2.45 8.90 -12.14
N GLN A 943 1.32 8.27 -11.82
CA GLN A 943 1.24 7.14 -10.91
C GLN A 943 2.07 5.96 -11.44
N GLN A 944 1.93 5.62 -12.72
CA GLN A 944 2.70 4.55 -13.35
C GLN A 944 4.21 4.85 -13.31
N TYR A 945 4.60 6.08 -13.63
CA TYR A 945 6.00 6.51 -13.57
C TYR A 945 6.60 6.37 -12.16
N MET A 946 5.87 6.86 -11.14
CA MET A 946 6.30 6.77 -9.75
C MET A 946 6.39 5.31 -9.29
N ALA A 947 5.44 4.46 -9.69
CA ALA A 947 5.43 3.04 -9.38
C ALA A 947 6.62 2.30 -10.01
N ASP A 948 6.79 2.41 -11.33
CA ASP A 948 7.87 1.75 -12.07
C ASP A 948 9.25 2.18 -11.56
N THR A 949 9.40 3.48 -11.29
CA THR A 949 10.68 4.03 -10.81
C THR A 949 10.99 3.60 -9.39
N SER A 950 10.03 3.73 -8.47
CA SER A 950 10.22 3.36 -7.06
C SER A 950 10.45 1.86 -6.91
N GLN A 951 9.65 1.04 -7.60
CA GLN A 951 9.76 -0.42 -7.56
C GLN A 951 11.13 -0.89 -8.08
N ARG A 952 11.60 -0.33 -9.19
CA ARG A 952 12.91 -0.67 -9.77
C ARG A 952 14.06 -0.26 -8.86
N LEU A 953 14.03 0.95 -8.29
CA LEU A 953 15.07 1.42 -7.37
C LEU A 953 15.12 0.60 -6.08
N LEU A 954 13.94 0.24 -5.56
CA LEU A 954 13.79 -0.61 -4.39
C LEU A 954 14.39 -2.00 -4.62
N GLN A 955 14.06 -2.65 -5.74
CA GLN A 955 14.60 -3.97 -6.08
C GLN A 955 16.13 -3.96 -6.23
N ARG A 956 16.68 -2.92 -6.85
CA ARG A 956 18.13 -2.74 -6.96
C ARG A 956 18.80 -2.60 -5.60
N GLU A 957 18.17 -1.86 -4.68
CA GLU A 957 18.69 -1.70 -3.32
C GLU A 957 18.66 -3.02 -2.53
N ILE A 958 17.59 -3.81 -2.63
CA ILE A 958 17.52 -5.16 -2.03
C ILE A 958 18.65 -6.05 -2.56
N GLN A 959 18.86 -6.07 -3.88
CA GLN A 959 19.93 -6.85 -4.50
C GLN A 959 21.31 -6.40 -4.01
N ALA A 960 21.55 -5.08 -3.93
CA ALA A 960 22.80 -4.53 -3.44
C ALA A 960 23.05 -4.84 -1.96
N LEU A 961 22.02 -4.76 -1.11
CA LEU A 961 22.09 -5.17 0.30
C LEU A 961 22.39 -6.66 0.44
N ASN A 962 21.74 -7.52 -0.36
CA ASN A 962 22.05 -8.95 -0.39
C ASN A 962 23.52 -9.21 -0.76
N LYS A 963 24.05 -8.50 -1.76
CA LYS A 963 25.47 -8.59 -2.16
C LYS A 963 26.40 -8.14 -1.04
N ARG A 964 26.08 -7.06 -0.33
CA ARG A 964 26.85 -6.60 0.84
C ARG A 964 26.81 -7.60 2.01
N LEU A 965 25.63 -8.09 2.36
CA LEU A 965 25.45 -9.10 3.41
C LEU A 965 26.19 -10.39 3.09
N TRP A 966 26.12 -10.83 1.83
CA TRP A 966 26.91 -11.96 1.34
C TRP A 966 28.40 -11.68 1.52
N TYR A 967 28.92 -10.54 1.05
CA TYR A 967 30.34 -10.21 1.20
C TYR A 967 30.79 -10.19 2.67
N ILE A 968 29.97 -9.66 3.59
CA ILE A 968 30.29 -9.68 5.04
C ILE A 968 30.46 -11.11 5.56
N ASN A 969 29.59 -12.03 5.15
CA ASN A 969 29.63 -13.42 5.59
C ASN A 969 30.82 -14.21 4.99
N TYR A 970 31.35 -13.79 3.85
CA TYR A 970 32.40 -14.50 3.11
C TYR A 970 33.74 -13.74 3.01
N LYS A 971 33.90 -12.59 3.68
CA LYS A 971 35.08 -11.69 3.57
C LYS A 971 36.44 -12.36 3.87
N ASN A 972 36.45 -13.46 4.62
CA ASN A 972 37.69 -14.16 4.99
C ASN A 972 38.26 -15.06 3.87
N ASP A 973 37.65 -15.09 2.69
CA ASP A 973 38.09 -15.90 1.54
C ASP A 973 38.90 -15.04 0.54
N GLU A 974 40.22 -15.24 0.48
CA GLU A 974 41.16 -14.44 -0.33
C GLU A 974 40.85 -14.45 -1.85
N GLN A 975 40.13 -15.45 -2.36
CA GLN A 975 39.77 -15.51 -3.78
C GLN A 975 38.70 -14.49 -4.18
N ILE A 976 37.85 -14.04 -3.24
CA ILE A 976 36.71 -13.16 -3.51
C ILE A 976 37.17 -11.72 -3.80
N ASP A 977 38.19 -11.23 -3.10
CA ASP A 977 38.72 -9.87 -3.28
C ASP A 977 39.44 -9.67 -4.64
N LEU A 978 39.96 -10.75 -5.23
CA LEU A 978 40.58 -10.76 -6.56
C LEU A 978 39.54 -10.74 -7.69
N MET A 979 38.41 -11.44 -7.55
CA MET A 979 37.35 -11.52 -8.59
C MET A 979 36.62 -10.19 -8.85
N ILE A 980 36.54 -9.29 -7.86
CA ILE A 980 35.78 -8.04 -7.97
C ILE A 980 36.56 -6.94 -8.75
N ASN A 981 37.87 -7.08 -8.96
CA ASN A 981 38.77 -5.93 -9.15
C ASN A 981 39.28 -5.58 -10.56
N GLU A 982 39.04 -6.33 -11.65
CA GLU A 982 39.75 -6.02 -12.93
C GLU A 982 38.90 -5.45 -14.09
N GLU A 983 37.73 -6.00 -14.42
CA GLU A 983 36.99 -5.55 -15.63
C GLU A 983 36.14 -4.30 -15.42
N HIS A 984 35.30 -4.26 -14.38
CA HIS A 984 34.44 -3.11 -14.10
C HIS A 984 35.23 -1.83 -13.75
N TRP A 985 36.41 -2.00 -13.16
CA TRP A 985 37.29 -0.89 -12.85
C TRP A 985 37.89 -0.26 -14.10
N LYS A 986 38.18 -1.03 -15.14
CA LYS A 986 38.76 -0.48 -16.38
C LYS A 986 37.81 0.53 -17.04
N GLU A 987 36.52 0.21 -17.14
CA GLU A 987 35.51 1.13 -17.70
C GLU A 987 35.26 2.36 -16.81
N ALA A 988 35.20 2.18 -15.48
CA ALA A 988 35.05 3.29 -14.54
C ALA A 988 36.29 4.20 -14.52
N HIS A 989 37.48 3.61 -14.56
CA HIS A 989 38.76 4.29 -14.60
C HIS A 989 38.95 5.08 -15.90
N GLU A 990 38.50 4.56 -17.05
CA GLU A 990 38.47 5.31 -18.30
C GLU A 990 37.61 6.57 -18.18
N CYS A 991 36.42 6.48 -17.55
CA CYS A 991 35.58 7.64 -17.27
C CYS A 991 36.25 8.66 -16.32
N ILE A 992 36.97 8.18 -15.30
CA ILE A 992 37.75 9.01 -14.35
C ILE A 992 38.94 9.68 -15.04
N THR A 993 39.62 8.97 -15.95
CA THR A 993 40.86 9.42 -16.59
C THR A 993 40.61 10.46 -17.68
N VAL A 994 39.47 10.40 -18.37
CA VAL A 994 39.05 11.43 -19.35
C VAL A 994 38.95 12.81 -18.70
N LEU A 995 38.43 12.90 -17.47
CA LEU A 995 38.34 14.15 -16.70
C LEU A 995 39.71 14.69 -16.27
N ARG A 996 40.67 13.81 -15.94
CA ARG A 996 42.05 14.20 -15.59
C ARG A 996 42.90 14.65 -16.79
N ARG A 997 42.60 14.19 -18.01
CA ARG A 997 43.43 14.44 -19.21
C ARG A 997 43.14 15.77 -19.91
N LEU A 998 42.00 16.39 -19.68
CA LEU A 998 41.70 17.73 -20.19
C LEU A 998 42.20 18.75 -19.17
N LYS A 999 43.50 19.05 -19.20
CA LYS A 999 44.02 20.28 -18.58
C LYS A 999 43.18 21.45 -19.11
N PRO A 1000 42.78 22.43 -18.27
CA PRO A 1000 42.36 23.72 -18.79
C PRO A 1000 43.43 24.18 -19.78
N ALA A 1001 43.02 24.76 -20.92
CA ALA A 1001 43.96 25.59 -21.65
C ALA A 1001 44.52 26.56 -20.61
N THR A 1002 45.85 26.63 -20.48
CA THR A 1002 46.53 27.50 -19.53
C THR A 1002 46.12 28.94 -19.79
N VAL A 1003 45.04 29.38 -19.16
CA VAL A 1003 44.69 30.77 -18.98
C VAL A 1003 45.12 31.07 -17.56
N GLU A 1004 46.23 31.78 -17.44
CA GLU A 1004 46.64 32.34 -16.15
C GLU A 1004 45.50 33.23 -15.61
N PRO A 1005 45.31 33.29 -14.28
CA PRO A 1005 44.46 34.31 -13.69
C PRO A 1005 44.96 35.68 -14.16
N ASP A 1006 44.04 36.52 -14.62
CA ASP A 1006 44.32 37.89 -15.03
C ASP A 1006 45.15 38.57 -13.93
N SER A 1007 46.44 38.79 -14.17
CA SER A 1007 47.39 39.19 -13.11
C SER A 1007 47.17 40.62 -12.64
N GLY A 1008 46.19 41.34 -13.20
CA GLY A 1008 45.90 42.73 -12.86
C GLY A 1008 47.04 43.69 -13.20
N ILE A 1009 48.09 43.24 -13.90
CA ILE A 1009 49.24 44.05 -14.30
C ILE A 1009 48.95 44.65 -15.67
N THR A 1010 48.67 45.95 -15.71
CA THR A 1010 48.56 46.71 -16.96
C THR A 1010 49.97 46.90 -17.52
N LEU A 1011 50.32 46.22 -18.61
CA LEU A 1011 51.62 46.40 -19.27
C LEU A 1011 51.66 47.76 -19.99
N PRO A 1012 52.83 48.45 -20.03
CA PRO A 1012 53.01 49.62 -20.88
C PRO A 1012 52.73 49.28 -22.35
N ILE A 1013 52.25 50.25 -23.13
CA ILE A 1013 51.67 50.10 -24.49
C ILE A 1013 52.55 49.33 -25.50
N GLU A 1014 53.84 49.16 -25.21
CA GLU A 1014 54.84 48.59 -26.12
C GLU A 1014 55.40 47.23 -25.66
N TRP A 1015 54.93 46.69 -24.53
CA TRP A 1015 55.39 45.41 -23.99
C TRP A 1015 54.33 44.32 -24.12
N ILE A 1016 54.71 43.17 -24.67
CA ILE A 1016 53.85 42.00 -24.83
C ILE A 1016 54.42 40.80 -24.06
N LYS A 1017 53.54 40.01 -23.43
CA LYS A 1017 53.92 38.76 -22.74
C LYS A 1017 53.92 37.60 -23.74
N GLN A 1018 55.03 36.87 -23.85
CA GLN A 1018 55.22 35.75 -24.80
C GLN A 1018 55.75 34.50 -24.08
N TRP A 1019 55.38 33.31 -24.56
CA TRP A 1019 55.82 32.03 -23.99
C TRP A 1019 57.10 31.53 -24.66
N SER A 1020 58.14 31.27 -23.87
CA SER A 1020 59.33 30.57 -24.37
C SER A 1020 59.13 29.06 -24.28
N LYS A 1021 59.01 28.40 -25.43
CA LYS A 1021 58.98 26.91 -25.49
C LYS A 1021 60.27 26.26 -24.97
N ARG A 1022 61.40 26.99 -25.00
CA ARG A 1022 62.71 26.48 -24.58
C ARG A 1022 62.89 26.51 -23.07
N GLU A 1023 62.39 27.56 -22.42
CA GLU A 1023 62.59 27.80 -20.98
C GLU A 1023 61.33 27.51 -20.15
N GLU A 1024 60.26 27.03 -20.80
CA GLU A 1024 58.96 26.69 -20.19
C GLU A 1024 58.41 27.76 -19.22
N ARG A 1025 58.63 29.04 -19.56
CA ARG A 1025 58.13 30.19 -18.80
C ARG A 1025 57.86 31.39 -19.72
N PHE A 1026 57.06 32.33 -19.24
CA PHE A 1026 56.75 33.58 -19.95
C PHE A 1026 57.89 34.61 -19.84
N TYR A 1027 58.11 35.38 -20.90
CA TYR A 1027 58.96 36.57 -20.92
C TYR A 1027 58.17 37.75 -21.52
N TYR A 1028 58.62 38.97 -21.25
CA TYR A 1028 58.07 40.20 -21.79
C TYR A 1028 58.99 40.68 -22.91
N PHE A 1029 58.40 41.06 -24.03
CA PHE A 1029 59.09 41.52 -25.23
C PHE A 1029 58.61 42.92 -25.59
N ASN A 1030 59.53 43.86 -25.77
CA ASN A 1030 59.19 45.19 -26.25
C ASN A 1030 59.17 45.20 -27.77
N THR A 1031 58.03 45.53 -28.37
CA THR A 1031 57.84 45.47 -29.83
C THR A 1031 58.58 46.57 -30.60
N ASN A 1032 59.02 47.64 -29.93
CA ASN A 1032 59.77 48.74 -30.54
C ASN A 1032 61.28 48.61 -30.36
N THR A 1033 61.76 48.24 -29.17
CA THR A 1033 63.21 48.13 -28.90
C THR A 1033 63.78 46.75 -29.18
N GLY A 1034 62.93 45.72 -29.22
CA GLY A 1034 63.35 44.32 -29.35
C GLY A 1034 63.89 43.71 -28.06
N ASP A 1035 63.82 44.43 -26.93
CA ASP A 1035 64.29 43.95 -25.65
C ASP A 1035 63.39 42.86 -25.09
N SER A 1036 63.99 41.90 -24.39
CA SER A 1036 63.28 40.83 -23.69
C SER A 1036 63.71 40.73 -22.24
N CYS A 1037 62.75 40.61 -21.33
CA CYS A 1037 63.00 40.42 -19.91
C CYS A 1037 62.07 39.36 -19.32
N TRP A 1038 62.50 38.68 -18.26
CA TRP A 1038 61.73 37.61 -17.62
C TRP A 1038 60.82 38.10 -16.50
N GLU A 1039 60.99 39.35 -16.07
CA GLU A 1039 60.18 40.01 -15.05
C GLU A 1039 59.29 41.09 -15.70
N PRO A 1040 58.11 41.40 -15.15
CA PRO A 1040 57.22 42.40 -15.70
C PRO A 1040 57.94 43.77 -15.75
N PRO A 1041 58.02 44.41 -16.93
CA PRO A 1041 58.58 45.75 -17.05
C PRO A 1041 57.67 46.74 -16.33
N ILE A 1042 58.25 47.55 -15.45
CA ILE A 1042 57.55 48.58 -14.65
C ILE A 1042 57.21 49.78 -15.54
#